data_AF-A0AAD7Y9G9-F1
#
_entry.id   AF-A0AAD7Y9G9-F1
#
_cell.length_a   1.000
_cell.length_b   1.000
_cell.length_c   1.000
_cell.angle_alpha   90.00
_cell.angle_beta   90.00
_cell.angle_gamma   90.00
#
_symmetry.space_group_name_H-M   'P 1'
#
loop_
_entity.id
_entity.type
_entity.pdbx_description
1 polymer ?
#
loop_
_entity_poly.entity_id
_entity_poly.type
_entity_poly.pdbx_seq_one_letter_code
_entity_poly.pdbx_strand_id
1 'polypeptide(L)'
;MASKRAQNNSIISDNITPAHISAAVTSRAGPCKTGGCSTSIENEPFVADLFSEIRLLRQDVKDVKSQLSTVSSTLAEKIEEYEKRLEEKDRDIKRLSDSVAELQYYIGTQEQLQMRNEIEIIGLPEQPSENLTHMVLLTSKKLGVELQENDIDQAQRVGAKRNNSPSKPPSTRPVVVKLLRGAKRDELLSAAKSRRNLTSSDIVSGTSATVYLNERLSQANRKLFGEARKRATQHNFRYCWIRNGCVYARKAANTTEKKFRALAIRSHDDIDKLIGPAEVLTECWLNDNAAIGQINDYTSYASTKHTNQASGVVIYVKSCWTPVVTEPNLLDADCLQLYIPNVVSILGIYRSPSFKDTNNFTQSLETVVMNMPHSPCQVIAGDININTQRLESCFDYVCLMAQLGFRAAINKPTRNEACLDHIFMKTKRKLESIVCPSSVTDHDLAMTGISSNVPKPPQERRFQVKYDFDTIKSELEDADWSNVTGETCPNAATLTFMSSLSSIIDRNSKTIQISKRRVTLKPWMTPGLIKCSLHKDRLHKQAKNNPNNPIANHVYKRYRNFYQDLIRKLKNQHDREELENNKDHPNKLWNSIKRISNHGVTKNKTHNLCLKGNEIDALDFCNKFFSNVGQRHADQILMKLHETQNSLASKIKVSDSPLHSFFMHPTNTEDVENLILQLKDNSAPGLDGIKNRMVKHIKNHIVEPLTT
;
A
#
# COMPACT_ATOMS: atom_id res chain seq x y z
N MET A 1 -5.79 3.77 28.29
CA MET A 1 -6.76 2.69 28.56
C MET A 1 -6.44 2.00 29.89
N ALA A 2 -6.24 2.78 30.97
CA ALA A 2 -5.83 2.26 32.28
C ALA A 2 -6.92 2.54 33.34
N SER A 3 -8.16 2.14 33.07
CA SER A 3 -9.29 2.36 33.99
C SER A 3 -10.25 1.16 34.09
N LYS A 4 -9.80 -0.04 33.72
CA LYS A 4 -10.66 -1.25 33.77
C LYS A 4 -9.97 -2.49 34.37
N ARG A 5 -8.92 -2.32 35.16
CA ARG A 5 -8.21 -3.45 35.79
C ARG A 5 -8.41 -3.57 37.31
N ALA A 6 -9.26 -2.74 37.92
CA ALA A 6 -9.46 -2.69 39.37
C ALA A 6 -10.82 -3.26 39.87
N GLN A 7 -11.43 -4.22 39.16
CA GLN A 7 -12.75 -4.75 39.57
C GLN A 7 -12.88 -6.28 39.64
N ASN A 8 -11.78 -7.05 39.65
CA ASN A 8 -11.86 -8.52 39.72
C ASN A 8 -11.17 -9.21 40.90
N ASN A 9 -10.75 -8.47 41.94
CA ASN A 9 -10.20 -9.08 43.17
C ASN A 9 -11.11 -8.89 44.40
N SER A 10 -12.41 -9.20 44.26
CA SER A 10 -13.34 -9.22 45.39
C SER A 10 -14.34 -10.38 45.31
N ILE A 11 -13.87 -11.59 44.99
CA ILE A 11 -14.62 -12.82 45.22
C ILE A 11 -13.60 -13.87 45.68
N ILE A 12 -13.61 -14.15 46.98
CA ILE A 12 -13.14 -15.31 47.76
C ILE A 12 -12.74 -14.76 49.13
N SER A 13 -13.75 -14.36 49.89
CA SER A 13 -13.69 -14.35 51.35
C SER A 13 -15.12 -14.43 51.85
N ASP A 14 -15.33 -15.36 52.79
CA ASP A 14 -16.50 -15.55 53.64
C ASP A 14 -17.63 -16.44 53.10
N ASN A 15 -17.59 -17.72 53.51
CA ASN A 15 -18.59 -18.27 54.46
C ASN A 15 -18.37 -19.76 54.67
N ILE A 16 -17.57 -20.12 55.68
CA ILE A 16 -17.72 -21.40 56.39
C ILE A 16 -17.72 -21.11 57.88
N THR A 17 -18.91 -20.93 58.43
CA THR A 17 -19.17 -20.96 59.87
C THR A 17 -19.07 -22.40 60.37
N PRO A 18 -18.21 -22.75 61.36
CA PRO A 18 -18.25 -24.05 62.00
C PRO A 18 -19.32 -24.04 63.11
N ALA A 19 -20.58 -24.08 62.70
CA ALA A 19 -21.70 -24.45 63.55
C ALA A 19 -22.29 -25.74 62.98
N HIS A 20 -21.65 -26.89 63.29
CA HIS A 20 -22.24 -28.24 63.26
C HIS A 20 -21.17 -29.32 63.53
N ILE A 21 -20.52 -29.30 64.70
CA ILE A 21 -20.02 -30.53 65.36
C ILE A 21 -20.16 -30.33 66.88
N SER A 22 -21.41 -30.36 67.36
CA SER A 22 -21.72 -30.56 68.78
C SER A 22 -23.09 -31.22 68.86
N ALA A 23 -23.13 -32.51 68.52
CA ALA A 23 -24.25 -33.40 68.78
C ALA A 23 -23.89 -34.83 68.34
N ALA A 24 -22.90 -35.46 68.99
CA ALA A 24 -22.66 -36.90 68.83
C ALA A 24 -21.82 -37.53 69.95
N VAL A 25 -22.06 -37.21 71.23
CA VAL A 25 -21.67 -38.11 72.34
C VAL A 25 -22.66 -37.97 73.49
N THR A 26 -23.91 -38.37 73.27
CA THR A 26 -24.85 -38.66 74.36
C THR A 26 -25.79 -39.78 73.93
N SER A 27 -25.33 -41.03 74.05
CA SER A 27 -26.19 -42.13 74.49
C SER A 27 -25.38 -43.37 74.86
N ARG A 28 -25.76 -43.96 76.00
CA ARG A 28 -25.47 -45.31 76.51
C ARG A 28 -24.14 -45.55 77.24
N ALA A 29 -24.20 -45.37 78.56
CA ALA A 29 -23.73 -46.39 79.50
C ALA A 29 -24.64 -46.34 80.75
N GLY A 30 -25.24 -47.48 81.10
CA GLY A 30 -26.04 -47.67 82.31
C GLY A 30 -25.17 -47.70 83.58
N PRO A 31 -25.78 -47.78 84.78
CA PRO A 31 -25.04 -47.64 86.02
C PRO A 31 -24.39 -48.95 86.48
N CYS A 32 -23.22 -48.77 87.10
CA CYS A 32 -22.75 -49.41 88.34
C CYS A 32 -21.61 -50.46 88.29
N LYS A 33 -20.59 -50.16 89.13
CA LYS A 33 -19.54 -50.99 89.79
C LYS A 33 -18.41 -51.46 88.86
N THR A 34 -17.11 -51.33 89.15
CA THR A 34 -16.30 -51.37 90.38
C THR A 34 -14.98 -50.60 90.16
N GLY A 35 -14.41 -49.91 91.15
CA GLY A 35 -13.18 -50.38 91.83
C GLY A 35 -11.91 -49.77 91.24
N GLY A 36 -11.18 -48.96 92.03
CA GLY A 36 -10.15 -48.04 91.56
C GLY A 36 -8.73 -48.59 91.43
N CYS A 37 -7.83 -47.75 90.93
CA CYS A 37 -6.45 -47.62 91.39
C CYS A 37 -5.87 -46.30 90.88
N SER A 38 -5.32 -45.52 91.81
CA SER A 38 -4.63 -44.26 91.63
C SER A 38 -3.17 -44.45 91.22
N THR A 39 -2.70 -43.70 90.22
CA THR A 39 -1.34 -43.17 90.19
C THR A 39 -1.37 -41.78 89.59
N SER A 40 -0.77 -40.83 90.32
CA SER A 40 -0.75 -39.40 90.04
C SER A 40 0.69 -38.98 89.72
N ILE A 41 0.84 -38.10 88.72
CA ILE A 41 1.89 -37.07 88.55
C ILE A 41 3.24 -37.65 88.05
N GLU A 42 3.85 -37.17 86.96
CA GLU A 42 4.65 -35.93 86.86
C GLU A 42 4.84 -35.56 85.37
N ASN A 43 4.37 -34.38 84.91
CA ASN A 43 4.78 -33.73 83.64
C ASN A 43 4.22 -32.30 83.46
N GLU A 44 3.46 -31.76 84.41
CA GLU A 44 2.82 -30.43 84.30
C GLU A 44 3.75 -29.22 84.10
N PRO A 45 4.91 -29.08 84.78
CA PRO A 45 5.72 -27.86 84.64
C PRO A 45 6.41 -27.74 83.27
N PHE A 46 6.88 -28.85 82.71
CA PHE A 46 7.48 -28.88 81.37
C PHE A 46 6.47 -28.52 80.27
N VAL A 47 5.24 -28.99 80.42
CA VAL A 47 4.14 -28.69 79.48
C VAL A 47 3.75 -27.22 79.57
N ALA A 48 3.74 -26.62 80.77
CA ALA A 48 3.45 -25.21 80.98
C ALA A 48 4.51 -24.28 80.35
N ASP A 49 5.81 -24.59 80.54
CA ASP A 49 6.92 -23.85 79.93
C ASP A 49 6.88 -23.94 78.40
N LEU A 50 6.62 -25.14 77.86
CA LEU A 50 6.46 -25.34 76.41
C LEU A 50 5.27 -24.53 75.84
N PHE A 51 4.14 -24.47 76.57
CA PHE A 51 3.01 -23.63 76.16
C PHE A 51 3.35 -22.14 76.21
N SER A 52 4.22 -21.71 77.12
CA SER A 52 4.69 -20.32 77.21
C SER A 52 5.59 -19.96 76.02
N GLU A 53 6.54 -20.83 75.64
CA GLU A 53 7.38 -20.65 74.46
C GLU A 53 6.55 -20.65 73.16
N ILE A 54 5.57 -21.55 73.04
CA ILE A 54 4.64 -21.57 71.89
C ILE A 54 3.85 -20.26 71.79
N ARG A 55 3.48 -19.64 72.92
CA ARG A 55 2.81 -18.32 72.91
C ARG A 55 3.75 -17.21 72.45
N LEU A 56 5.01 -17.21 72.89
CA LEU A 56 6.02 -16.26 72.44
C LEU A 56 6.32 -16.42 70.94
N LEU A 57 6.50 -17.65 70.45
CA LEU A 57 6.68 -17.93 69.03
C LEU A 57 5.49 -17.49 68.19
N ARG A 58 4.26 -17.66 68.67
CA ARG A 58 3.06 -17.15 67.97
C ARG A 58 3.05 -15.63 67.89
N GLN A 59 3.58 -14.95 68.91
CA GLN A 59 3.70 -13.50 68.93
C GLN A 59 4.79 -13.04 67.95
N ASP A 60 5.96 -13.67 67.94
CA ASP A 60 7.03 -13.37 66.98
C ASP A 60 6.58 -13.61 65.53
N VAL A 61 5.87 -14.70 65.26
CA VAL A 61 5.29 -14.99 63.93
C VAL A 61 4.27 -13.93 63.52
N LYS A 62 3.49 -13.40 64.47
CA LYS A 62 2.55 -12.30 64.22
C LYS A 62 3.29 -11.01 63.87
N ASP A 63 4.38 -10.72 64.58
CA ASP A 63 5.18 -9.52 64.36
C ASP A 63 5.95 -9.58 63.03
N VAL A 64 6.55 -10.73 62.70
CA VAL A 64 7.15 -11.00 61.37
C VAL A 64 6.11 -10.85 60.26
N LYS A 65 4.89 -11.38 60.44
CA LYS A 65 3.81 -11.23 59.46
C LYS A 65 3.45 -9.76 59.23
N SER A 66 3.44 -8.94 60.28
CA SER A 66 3.15 -7.51 60.20
C SER A 66 4.26 -6.71 59.49
N GLN A 67 5.52 -7.07 59.75
CA GLN A 67 6.66 -6.48 59.05
C GLN A 67 6.64 -6.89 57.57
N LEU A 68 6.36 -8.16 57.27
CA LEU A 68 6.27 -8.66 55.91
C LEU A 68 5.14 -7.99 55.11
N SER A 69 3.98 -7.73 55.73
CA SER A 69 2.90 -6.99 55.06
C SER A 69 3.30 -5.56 54.70
N THR A 70 4.05 -4.89 55.58
CA THR A 70 4.54 -3.52 55.37
C THR A 70 5.61 -3.48 54.27
N VAL A 71 6.51 -4.46 54.26
CA VAL A 71 7.50 -4.62 53.19
C VAL A 71 6.80 -4.91 51.86
N SER A 72 5.82 -5.82 51.83
CA SER A 72 5.06 -6.14 50.63
C SER A 72 4.31 -4.93 50.06
N SER A 73 3.71 -4.07 50.90
CA SER A 73 3.00 -2.88 50.44
C SER A 73 3.96 -1.84 49.84
N THR A 74 5.08 -1.57 50.51
CA THR A 74 6.10 -0.63 50.00
C THR A 74 6.76 -1.13 48.71
N LEU A 75 6.96 -2.44 48.56
CA LEU A 75 7.42 -3.03 47.30
C LEU A 75 6.39 -2.87 46.18
N ALA A 76 5.10 -3.08 46.46
CA ALA A 76 4.04 -2.90 45.46
C ALA A 76 3.96 -1.44 44.95
N GLU A 77 4.06 -0.46 45.85
CA GLU A 77 4.10 0.96 45.50
C GLU A 77 5.32 1.31 44.63
N LYS A 78 6.51 0.81 44.98
CA LYS A 78 7.73 1.02 44.17
C LYS A 78 7.63 0.37 42.80
N ILE A 79 7.02 -0.82 42.69
CA ILE A 79 6.80 -1.49 41.41
C ILE A 79 5.90 -0.63 40.52
N GLU A 80 4.79 -0.11 41.04
CA GLU A 80 3.89 0.78 40.29
C GLU A 80 4.60 2.08 39.84
N GLU A 81 5.45 2.66 40.70
CA GLU A 81 6.27 3.82 40.35
C GLU A 81 7.24 3.51 39.20
N TYR A 82 7.96 2.38 39.28
CA TYR A 82 8.90 1.96 38.24
C TYR A 82 8.20 1.61 36.93
N GLU A 83 7.04 0.96 36.96
CA GLU A 83 6.23 0.70 35.77
C GLU A 83 5.85 2.01 35.07
N LYS A 84 5.39 3.01 35.83
CA LYS A 84 5.04 4.33 35.28
C LYS A 84 6.26 5.05 34.67
N ARG A 85 7.42 4.99 35.34
CA ARG A 85 8.67 5.57 34.82
C ARG A 85 9.15 4.87 33.55
N LEU A 86 9.00 3.55 33.47
CA LEU A 86 9.30 2.78 32.26
C LEU A 86 8.39 3.18 31.09
N GLU A 87 7.08 3.34 31.32
CA GLU A 87 6.15 3.82 30.29
C GLU A 87 6.48 5.24 29.78
N GLU A 88 6.94 6.13 30.66
CA GLU A 88 7.42 7.46 30.27
C GLU A 88 8.67 7.38 29.41
N LYS A 89 9.67 6.59 29.83
CA LYS A 89 10.90 6.39 29.06
C LYS A 89 10.64 5.73 27.71
N ASP A 90 9.74 4.76 27.62
CA ASP A 90 9.35 4.13 26.35
C ASP A 90 8.71 5.14 25.38
N ARG A 91 7.90 6.07 25.90
CA ARG A 91 7.32 7.16 25.11
C ARG A 91 8.38 8.12 24.59
N ASP A 92 9.36 8.47 25.42
CA ASP A 92 10.45 9.38 25.02
C ASP A 92 11.41 8.72 24.04
N ILE A 93 11.79 7.46 24.26
CA ILE A 93 12.60 6.66 23.31
C ILE A 93 11.91 6.63 21.95
N LYS A 94 10.60 6.44 21.92
CA LYS A 94 9.84 6.45 20.67
C LYS A 94 9.90 7.81 19.96
N ARG A 95 9.67 8.92 20.70
CA ARG A 95 9.75 10.27 20.13
C ARG A 95 11.14 10.59 19.59
N LEU A 96 12.18 10.27 20.36
CA LEU A 96 13.57 10.44 19.95
C LEU A 96 13.89 9.61 18.70
N SER A 97 13.46 8.35 18.67
CA SER A 97 13.65 7.48 17.51
C SER A 97 12.96 8.02 16.26
N ASP A 98 11.74 8.56 16.39
CA ASP A 98 11.00 9.19 15.29
C ASP A 98 11.73 10.44 14.77
N SER A 99 12.21 11.30 15.67
CA SER A 99 12.98 12.51 15.30
C SER A 99 14.32 12.18 14.64
N VAL A 100 15.05 11.18 15.13
CA VAL A 100 16.30 10.74 14.51
C VAL A 100 16.05 10.21 13.09
N ALA A 101 14.98 9.46 12.87
CA ALA A 101 14.63 8.96 11.55
C ALA A 101 14.27 10.12 10.58
N GLU A 102 13.56 11.14 11.06
CA GLU A 102 13.23 12.33 10.26
C GLU A 102 14.48 13.13 9.88
N LEU A 103 15.38 13.36 10.84
CA LEU A 103 16.64 14.06 10.60
C LEU A 103 17.54 13.31 9.62
N GLN A 104 17.65 11.99 9.76
CA GLN A 104 18.41 11.15 8.82
C GLN A 104 17.84 11.23 7.40
N TYR A 105 16.52 11.24 7.24
CA TYR A 105 15.86 11.43 5.95
C TYR A 105 16.16 12.80 5.35
N TYR A 106 16.08 13.87 6.16
CA TYR A 106 16.39 15.22 5.71
C TYR A 106 17.85 15.35 5.26
N ILE A 107 18.80 14.85 6.07
CA ILE A 107 20.23 14.82 5.73
C ILE A 107 20.46 14.06 4.43
N GLY A 108 19.91 12.85 4.28
CA GLY A 108 20.07 12.06 3.05
C GLY A 108 19.49 12.74 1.81
N THR A 109 18.40 13.50 1.96
CA THR A 109 17.82 14.30 0.88
C THR A 109 18.74 15.47 0.50
N GLN A 110 19.29 16.18 1.49
CA GLN A 110 20.21 17.28 1.26
C GLN A 110 21.53 16.81 0.62
N GLU A 111 22.10 15.70 1.08
CA GLU A 111 23.28 15.08 0.46
C GLU A 111 23.05 14.79 -1.02
N GLN A 112 21.91 14.18 -1.36
CA GLN A 112 21.59 13.86 -2.75
C GLN A 112 21.34 15.11 -3.60
N LEU A 113 20.77 16.17 -3.02
CA LEU A 113 20.56 17.45 -3.69
C LEU A 113 21.89 18.18 -3.98
N GLN A 114 22.87 18.09 -3.09
CA GLN A 114 24.20 18.67 -3.32
C GLN A 114 24.89 18.01 -4.53
N MET A 115 24.68 16.71 -4.73
CA MET A 115 25.22 15.95 -5.86
C MET A 115 24.40 16.09 -7.16
N ARG A 116 23.40 16.99 -7.21
CA ARG A 116 22.47 17.07 -8.36
C ARG A 116 23.17 17.33 -9.68
N ASN A 117 24.25 18.12 -9.69
CA ASN A 117 24.97 18.43 -10.94
C ASN A 117 26.14 17.46 -11.20
N GLU A 118 26.24 16.37 -10.46
CA GLU A 118 27.36 15.43 -10.57
C GLU A 118 26.97 14.18 -11.36
N ILE A 119 27.91 13.71 -12.19
CA ILE A 119 27.84 12.44 -12.89
C ILE A 119 29.01 11.54 -12.49
N GLU A 120 28.81 10.23 -12.61
CA GLU A 120 29.81 9.21 -12.34
C GLU A 120 30.10 8.44 -13.63
N ILE A 121 31.36 8.51 -14.10
CA ILE A 121 31.86 7.81 -15.28
C ILE A 121 32.68 6.60 -14.82
N ILE A 122 32.26 5.41 -15.24
CA ILE A 122 32.87 4.12 -14.89
C ILE A 122 33.47 3.50 -16.15
N GLY A 123 34.64 2.87 -16.04
CA GLY A 123 35.27 2.14 -17.14
C GLY A 123 36.39 2.89 -17.87
N LEU A 124 36.78 4.08 -17.40
CA LEU A 124 37.95 4.78 -17.93
C LEU A 124 39.26 4.20 -17.34
N PRO A 125 40.25 3.82 -18.18
CA PRO A 125 41.55 3.33 -17.73
C PRO A 125 42.29 4.40 -16.92
N GLU A 126 43.02 3.99 -15.87
CA GLU A 126 43.88 4.90 -15.09
C GLU A 126 45.23 5.03 -15.78
N GLN A 127 45.64 6.26 -16.10
CA GLN A 127 46.96 6.54 -16.68
C GLN A 127 47.79 7.42 -15.73
N PRO A 128 49.13 7.26 -15.69
CA PRO A 128 50.00 8.23 -15.06
C PRO A 128 49.77 9.62 -15.67
N SER A 129 49.60 10.65 -14.84
CA SER A 129 49.41 12.05 -15.29
C SER A 129 48.20 12.25 -16.23
N GLU A 130 47.05 11.69 -15.87
CA GLU A 130 45.81 11.84 -16.64
C GLU A 130 45.19 13.25 -16.55
N ASN A 131 44.74 13.78 -17.68
CA ASN A 131 43.88 14.97 -17.71
C ASN A 131 42.41 14.54 -17.74
N LEU A 132 41.78 14.53 -16.55
CA LEU A 132 40.39 14.10 -16.39
C LEU A 132 39.42 14.99 -17.18
N THR A 133 39.63 16.31 -17.17
CA THR A 133 38.78 17.27 -17.89
C THR A 133 38.78 16.98 -19.39
N HIS A 134 39.95 16.76 -19.99
CA HIS A 134 40.07 16.40 -21.40
C HIS A 134 39.37 15.06 -21.72
N MET A 135 39.52 14.05 -20.86
CA MET A 135 38.82 12.77 -21.03
C MET A 135 37.29 12.94 -21.00
N VAL A 136 36.77 13.81 -20.14
CA VAL A 136 35.34 14.12 -20.06
C VAL A 136 34.86 14.81 -21.33
N LEU A 137 35.62 15.77 -21.86
CA LEU A 137 35.30 16.44 -23.13
C LEU A 137 35.26 15.46 -24.31
N LEU A 138 36.25 14.56 -24.40
CA LEU A 138 36.25 13.49 -25.42
C LEU A 138 35.06 12.54 -25.27
N THR A 139 34.72 12.17 -24.02
CA THR A 139 33.54 11.36 -23.71
C THR A 139 32.26 12.03 -24.21
N SER A 140 32.11 13.33 -23.93
CA SER A 140 30.96 14.15 -24.38
C SER A 140 30.88 14.21 -25.90
N LYS A 141 32.00 14.47 -26.58
CA LYS A 141 32.08 14.55 -28.03
C LYS A 141 31.65 13.25 -28.70
N LYS A 142 32.08 12.10 -28.16
CA LYS A 142 31.66 10.77 -28.65
C LYS A 142 30.18 10.49 -28.40
N LEU A 143 29.64 10.99 -27.30
CA LEU A 143 28.21 10.96 -27.03
C LEU A 143 27.40 11.96 -27.88
N GLY A 144 28.06 12.84 -28.65
CA GLY A 144 27.41 13.83 -29.51
C GLY A 144 26.84 15.01 -28.73
N VAL A 145 27.37 15.27 -27.54
CA VAL A 145 27.00 16.41 -26.71
C VAL A 145 28.13 17.44 -26.75
N GLU A 146 27.79 18.68 -27.05
CA GLU A 146 28.75 19.78 -26.99
C GLU A 146 28.95 20.18 -25.52
N LEU A 147 30.19 20.05 -25.06
CA LEU A 147 30.62 20.38 -23.71
C LEU A 147 31.92 21.16 -23.82
N GLN A 148 32.00 22.28 -23.12
CA GLN A 148 33.19 23.12 -23.04
C GLN A 148 33.87 22.94 -21.68
N GLU A 149 35.14 23.32 -21.58
CA GLU A 149 35.87 23.26 -20.31
C GLU A 149 35.20 24.08 -19.22
N ASN A 150 34.64 25.25 -19.58
CA ASN A 150 33.89 26.12 -18.68
C ASN A 150 32.59 25.51 -18.15
N ASP A 151 32.07 24.42 -18.73
CA ASP A 151 30.89 23.74 -18.21
C ASP A 151 31.22 22.80 -17.04
N ILE A 152 32.50 22.48 -16.85
CA ILE A 152 33.02 21.54 -15.85
C ILE A 152 33.55 22.34 -14.66
N ASP A 153 32.91 22.16 -13.50
CA ASP A 153 33.37 22.73 -12.22
C ASP A 153 34.54 21.92 -11.64
N GLN A 154 34.43 20.59 -11.68
CA GLN A 154 35.45 19.70 -11.13
C GLN A 154 35.38 18.31 -11.77
N ALA A 155 36.52 17.67 -12.01
CA ALA A 155 36.61 16.26 -12.39
C ALA A 155 37.67 15.56 -11.52
N GLN A 156 37.33 14.43 -10.89
CA GLN A 156 38.23 13.70 -9.99
C GLN A 156 37.95 12.20 -9.96
N ARG A 157 38.97 11.36 -9.70
CA ARG A 157 38.77 9.94 -9.39
C ARG A 157 38.37 9.76 -7.94
N VAL A 158 37.36 8.93 -7.69
CA VAL A 158 36.82 8.70 -6.34
C VAL A 158 37.01 7.26 -5.91
N GLY A 159 37.51 7.07 -4.69
CA GLY A 159 37.71 5.77 -4.05
C GLY A 159 39.18 5.40 -3.85
N ALA A 160 39.43 4.38 -3.02
CA ALA A 160 40.78 3.86 -2.77
C ALA A 160 41.35 3.17 -4.01
N LYS A 161 42.64 3.36 -4.27
CA LYS A 161 43.36 2.65 -5.33
C LYS A 161 43.41 1.17 -4.96
N ARG A 162 42.79 0.30 -5.76
CA ARG A 162 42.78 -1.15 -5.51
C ARG A 162 43.92 -1.79 -6.27
N ASN A 163 44.68 -2.66 -5.60
CA ASN A 163 45.65 -3.52 -6.28
C ASN A 163 44.88 -4.51 -7.15
N ASN A 164 45.14 -4.49 -8.45
CA ASN A 164 44.55 -5.45 -9.38
C ASN A 164 45.10 -6.85 -9.04
N SER A 165 44.24 -7.74 -8.55
CA SER A 165 44.54 -9.17 -8.43
C SER A 165 44.23 -9.84 -9.78
N PRO A 166 45.07 -10.77 -10.26
CA PRO A 166 44.81 -11.50 -11.52
C PRO A 166 43.50 -12.30 -11.53
N SER A 167 42.86 -12.52 -10.37
CA SER A 167 41.59 -13.25 -10.25
C SER A 167 40.32 -12.40 -10.42
N LYS A 168 40.43 -11.07 -10.55
CA LYS A 168 39.29 -10.15 -10.72
C LYS A 168 39.52 -9.22 -11.91
N PRO A 169 38.46 -8.86 -12.66
CA PRO A 169 38.58 -7.90 -13.75
C PRO A 169 39.17 -6.57 -13.22
N PRO A 170 40.02 -5.88 -14.00
CA PRO A 170 40.63 -4.63 -13.61
C PRO A 170 39.53 -3.61 -13.25
N SER A 171 39.52 -3.18 -11.99
CA SER A 171 38.50 -2.27 -11.45
C SER A 171 39.10 -0.88 -11.34
N THR A 172 38.90 -0.05 -12.36
CA THR A 172 39.36 1.35 -12.32
C THR A 172 38.48 2.19 -11.41
N ARG A 173 39.07 3.21 -10.77
CA ARG A 173 38.28 4.14 -9.94
C ARG A 173 37.35 4.97 -10.84
N PRO A 174 36.08 5.14 -10.46
CA PRO A 174 35.17 6.00 -11.19
C PRO A 174 35.65 7.45 -11.20
N VAL A 175 35.41 8.14 -12.31
CA VAL A 175 35.61 9.59 -12.43
C VAL A 175 34.28 10.25 -12.09
N VAL A 176 34.27 11.12 -11.07
CA VAL A 176 33.13 11.98 -10.75
C VAL A 176 33.37 13.34 -11.36
N VAL A 177 32.36 13.84 -12.08
CA VAL A 177 32.39 15.14 -12.75
C VAL A 177 31.26 15.99 -12.21
N LYS A 178 31.59 17.17 -11.70
CA LYS A 178 30.63 18.19 -11.29
C LYS A 178 30.50 19.21 -12.41
N LEU A 179 29.28 19.40 -12.87
CA LEU A 179 28.94 20.35 -13.93
C LEU A 179 28.34 21.62 -13.33
N LEU A 180 28.50 22.76 -14.00
CA LEU A 180 27.88 24.00 -13.53
C LEU A 180 26.36 23.96 -13.64
N ARG A 181 25.84 23.36 -14.72
CA ARG A 181 24.41 23.34 -15.05
C ARG A 181 23.84 21.94 -15.02
N GLY A 182 22.74 21.75 -14.27
CA GLY A 182 22.00 20.49 -14.23
C GLY A 182 21.46 20.05 -15.60
N ALA A 183 21.16 21.00 -16.48
CA ALA A 183 20.69 20.73 -17.85
C ALA A 183 21.76 19.98 -18.69
N LYS A 184 23.02 20.42 -18.63
CA LYS A 184 24.14 19.74 -19.33
C LYS A 184 24.38 18.34 -18.77
N ARG A 185 24.24 18.20 -17.45
CA ARG A 185 24.28 16.90 -16.77
C ARG A 185 23.18 15.95 -17.27
N ASP A 186 21.95 16.43 -17.43
CA ASP A 186 20.84 15.63 -17.96
C ASP A 186 21.00 15.28 -19.43
N GLU A 187 21.53 16.21 -20.24
CA GLU A 187 21.84 16.02 -21.66
C GLU A 187 22.85 14.88 -21.85
N LEU A 188 23.96 14.89 -21.09
CA LEU A 188 24.98 13.83 -21.11
C LEU A 188 24.42 12.45 -20.71
N LEU A 189 23.64 12.40 -19.63
CA LEU A 189 23.03 11.14 -19.17
C LEU A 189 21.99 10.60 -20.16
N SER A 190 21.23 11.49 -20.81
CA SER A 190 20.27 11.12 -21.86
C SER A 190 20.99 10.56 -23.09
N ALA A 191 22.03 11.25 -23.54
CA ALA A 191 22.87 10.80 -24.66
C ALA A 191 23.50 9.43 -24.38
N ALA A 192 24.07 9.22 -23.20
CA ALA A 192 24.64 7.93 -22.80
C ALA A 192 23.60 6.79 -22.73
N LYS A 193 22.36 7.07 -22.30
CA LYS A 193 21.28 6.07 -22.31
C LYS A 193 20.87 5.65 -23.73
N SER A 194 20.92 6.60 -24.68
CA SER A 194 20.60 6.37 -26.09
C SER A 194 21.72 5.66 -26.86
N ARG A 195 22.99 5.94 -26.54
CA ARG A 195 24.18 5.40 -27.21
C ARG A 195 24.90 4.38 -26.31
N ARG A 196 24.46 3.12 -26.34
CA ARG A 196 24.91 2.06 -25.41
C ARG A 196 26.29 1.43 -25.71
N ASN A 197 26.98 1.86 -26.75
CA ASN A 197 28.19 1.21 -27.27
C ASN A 197 29.47 2.04 -27.03
N LEU A 198 29.54 2.82 -25.96
CA LEU A 198 30.73 3.63 -25.65
C LEU A 198 31.83 2.74 -25.04
N THR A 199 33.02 2.75 -25.64
CA THR A 199 34.19 2.02 -25.14
C THR A 199 35.32 2.98 -24.76
N SER A 200 36.18 2.56 -23.84
CA SER A 200 37.32 3.39 -23.41
C SER A 200 38.30 3.67 -24.54
N SER A 201 38.41 2.77 -25.52
CA SER A 201 39.22 2.97 -26.75
C SER A 201 38.77 4.15 -27.59
N ASP A 202 37.51 4.59 -27.47
CA ASP A 202 37.00 5.78 -28.15
C ASP A 202 37.49 7.09 -27.52
N ILE A 203 38.06 7.01 -26.31
CA ILE A 203 38.35 8.15 -25.45
C ILE A 203 39.85 8.22 -25.15
N VAL A 204 40.47 7.09 -24.79
CA VAL A 204 41.87 7.00 -24.36
C VAL A 204 42.50 5.69 -24.86
N SER A 205 43.78 5.77 -25.22
CA SER A 205 44.60 4.59 -25.52
C SER A 205 44.76 3.70 -24.28
N GLY A 206 44.47 2.40 -24.42
CA GLY A 206 44.60 1.43 -23.33
C GLY A 206 43.73 0.20 -23.52
N THR A 207 43.57 -0.61 -22.47
CA THR A 207 42.68 -1.77 -22.46
C THR A 207 41.24 -1.31 -22.67
N SER A 208 40.60 -1.82 -23.73
CA SER A 208 39.22 -1.48 -24.07
C SER A 208 38.26 -2.04 -23.01
N ALA A 209 37.42 -1.17 -22.46
CA ALA A 209 36.39 -1.49 -21.48
C ALA A 209 35.12 -0.69 -21.80
N THR A 210 33.95 -1.23 -21.48
CA THR A 210 32.69 -0.50 -21.64
C THR A 210 32.62 0.66 -20.67
N VAL A 211 32.25 1.84 -21.17
CA VAL A 211 32.14 3.06 -20.37
C VAL A 211 30.68 3.33 -20.02
N TYR A 212 30.40 3.54 -18.74
CA TYR A 212 29.06 3.80 -18.22
C TYR A 212 29.00 5.20 -17.59
N LEU A 213 28.00 5.98 -17.97
CA LEU A 213 27.68 7.26 -17.32
C LEU A 213 26.44 7.07 -16.46
N ASN A 214 26.55 7.40 -15.17
CA ASN A 214 25.47 7.28 -14.20
C ASN A 214 25.27 8.59 -13.43
N GLU A 215 24.08 8.79 -12.88
CA GLU A 215 23.84 9.84 -11.88
C GLU A 215 24.68 9.56 -10.63
N ARG A 216 25.26 10.61 -10.04
CA ARG A 216 25.95 10.46 -8.77
C ARG A 216 24.95 10.23 -7.64
N LEU A 217 25.12 9.13 -6.91
CA LEU A 217 24.31 8.80 -5.74
C LEU A 217 25.05 9.02 -4.43
N SER A 218 24.32 9.42 -3.39
CA SER A 218 24.78 9.32 -2.00
C SER A 218 25.09 7.86 -1.63
N GLN A 219 25.89 7.64 -0.58
CA GLN A 219 26.24 6.29 -0.15
C GLN A 219 24.99 5.49 0.24
N ALA A 220 24.03 6.13 0.92
CA ALA A 220 22.76 5.54 1.30
C ALA A 220 21.93 5.13 0.07
N ASN A 221 21.76 6.03 -0.91
CA ASN A 221 20.99 5.75 -2.12
C ASN A 221 21.67 4.70 -3.00
N ARG A 222 23.01 4.67 -3.05
CA ARG A 222 23.77 3.63 -3.78
C ARG A 222 23.56 2.25 -3.15
N LYS A 223 23.60 2.14 -1.81
CA LYS A 223 23.27 0.89 -1.10
C LYS A 223 21.81 0.48 -1.38
N LEU A 224 20.87 1.42 -1.25
CA LEU A 224 19.45 1.18 -1.50
C LEU A 224 19.19 0.72 -2.93
N PHE A 225 19.81 1.36 -3.93
CA PHE A 225 19.67 0.97 -5.33
C PHE A 225 20.23 -0.43 -5.59
N GLY A 226 21.39 -0.76 -5.01
CA GLY A 226 21.98 -2.09 -5.11
C GLY A 226 21.05 -3.17 -4.58
N GLU A 227 20.46 -2.96 -3.40
CA GLU A 227 19.54 -3.91 -2.78
C GLU A 227 18.20 -3.98 -3.53
N ALA A 228 17.65 -2.82 -3.91
CA ALA A 228 16.44 -2.73 -4.73
C ALA A 228 16.60 -3.47 -6.06
N ARG A 229 17.78 -3.41 -6.70
CA ARG A 229 18.05 -4.14 -7.94
C ARG A 229 18.12 -5.64 -7.73
N LYS A 230 18.76 -6.13 -6.65
CA LYS A 230 18.76 -7.55 -6.28
C LYS A 230 17.34 -8.07 -6.04
N ARG A 231 16.56 -7.36 -5.21
CA ARG A 231 15.16 -7.70 -4.91
C ARG A 231 14.26 -7.61 -6.15
N ALA A 232 14.45 -6.59 -6.99
CA ALA A 232 13.73 -6.46 -8.25
C ALA A 232 13.92 -7.70 -9.14
N THR A 233 15.15 -8.20 -9.26
CA THR A 233 15.45 -9.44 -9.99
C THR A 233 14.75 -10.65 -9.34
N GLN A 234 14.79 -10.77 -8.01
CA GLN A 234 14.15 -11.88 -7.28
C GLN A 234 12.62 -11.89 -7.40
N HIS A 235 11.98 -10.71 -7.53
CA HIS A 235 10.52 -10.56 -7.58
C HIS A 235 9.99 -10.25 -8.99
N ASN A 236 10.75 -10.55 -10.04
CA ASN A 236 10.35 -10.38 -11.44
C ASN A 236 9.96 -8.93 -11.82
N PHE A 237 10.59 -7.93 -11.20
CA PHE A 237 10.50 -6.55 -11.67
C PHE A 237 11.43 -6.36 -12.87
N ARG A 238 10.86 -6.00 -14.02
CA ARG A 238 11.62 -5.84 -15.28
C ARG A 238 12.52 -4.62 -15.28
N TYR A 239 12.13 -3.57 -14.56
CA TYR A 239 12.88 -2.32 -14.55
C TYR A 239 13.17 -1.90 -13.11
N CYS A 240 14.43 -1.58 -12.83
CA CYS A 240 14.88 -0.91 -11.61
C CYS A 240 15.90 0.16 -12.04
N TRP A 241 15.60 1.43 -11.82
CA TRP A 241 16.40 2.55 -12.33
C TRP A 241 16.42 3.71 -11.33
N ILE A 242 17.34 4.64 -11.58
CA ILE A 242 17.48 5.88 -10.83
C ILE A 242 16.96 7.03 -11.70
N ARG A 243 16.28 7.99 -11.06
CA ARG A 243 15.99 9.28 -11.67
C ARG A 243 16.01 10.36 -10.60
N ASN A 244 16.81 11.40 -10.80
CA ASN A 244 16.99 12.51 -9.86
C ASN A 244 17.38 12.01 -8.46
N GLY A 245 18.30 11.04 -8.40
CA GLY A 245 18.74 10.43 -7.14
C GLY A 245 17.71 9.54 -6.44
N CYS A 246 16.50 9.40 -6.97
CA CYS A 246 15.46 8.51 -6.43
C CYS A 246 15.47 7.15 -7.13
N VAL A 247 15.33 6.07 -6.36
CA VAL A 247 15.22 4.71 -6.88
C VAL A 247 13.78 4.41 -7.28
N TYR A 248 13.59 3.84 -8.47
CA TYR A 248 12.31 3.40 -8.98
C TYR A 248 12.37 1.94 -9.42
N ALA A 249 11.31 1.20 -9.14
CA ALA A 249 11.11 -0.14 -9.67
C ALA A 249 9.76 -0.23 -10.40
N ARG A 250 9.70 -1.02 -11.47
CA ARG A 250 8.47 -1.27 -12.22
C ARG A 250 8.45 -2.69 -12.73
N LYS A 251 7.33 -3.37 -12.50
CA LYS A 251 7.08 -4.71 -13.02
C LYS A 251 6.84 -4.65 -14.52
N ALA A 252 7.23 -5.71 -15.24
CA ALA A 252 6.79 -5.85 -16.63
C ALA A 252 5.26 -5.90 -16.63
N ALA A 253 4.63 -5.17 -17.53
CA ALA A 253 3.26 -5.48 -17.85
C ALA A 253 3.27 -6.78 -18.65
N ASN A 254 2.42 -7.75 -18.31
CA ASN A 254 2.16 -8.92 -19.17
C ASN A 254 1.41 -8.50 -20.46
N THR A 255 1.22 -7.19 -20.68
CA THR A 255 0.44 -6.58 -21.76
C THR A 255 0.88 -5.13 -21.99
N THR A 256 1.03 -4.68 -23.24
CA THR A 256 1.52 -3.33 -23.57
C THR A 256 0.61 -2.18 -23.11
N GLU A 257 -0.66 -2.45 -22.79
CA GLU A 257 -1.65 -1.40 -22.45
C GLU A 257 -1.68 -0.95 -20.99
N LYS A 258 -1.04 -1.67 -20.05
CA LYS A 258 -1.02 -1.23 -18.64
C LYS A 258 0.41 -1.13 -18.14
N LYS A 259 1.08 0.00 -18.42
CA LYS A 259 2.32 0.36 -17.72
C LYS A 259 2.01 0.36 -16.22
N PHE A 260 2.49 -0.65 -15.50
CA PHE A 260 2.46 -0.62 -14.04
C PHE A 260 3.13 0.67 -13.59
N ARG A 261 2.52 1.36 -12.63
CA ARG A 261 3.07 2.61 -12.11
C ARG A 261 4.49 2.35 -11.59
N ALA A 262 5.41 3.25 -11.91
CA ALA A 262 6.75 3.20 -11.32
C ALA A 262 6.62 3.42 -9.81
N LEU A 263 7.13 2.47 -9.03
CA LEU A 263 7.13 2.50 -7.57
C LEU A 263 8.42 3.17 -7.13
N ALA A 264 8.31 4.28 -6.42
CA ALA A 264 9.46 4.92 -5.79
C ALA A 264 9.87 4.11 -4.55
N ILE A 265 11.12 3.68 -4.51
CA ILE A 265 11.73 2.98 -3.36
C ILE A 265 12.57 4.02 -2.63
N ARG A 266 12.10 4.47 -1.46
CA ARG A 266 12.76 5.51 -0.66
C ARG A 266 13.49 4.94 0.55
N SER A 267 13.22 3.68 0.88
CA SER A 267 13.79 2.97 2.01
C SER A 267 13.84 1.47 1.74
N HIS A 268 14.64 0.74 2.52
CA HIS A 268 14.64 -0.73 2.49
C HIS A 268 13.26 -1.28 2.83
N ASP A 269 12.51 -0.60 3.71
CA ASP A 269 11.15 -0.98 4.05
C ASP A 269 10.15 -0.68 2.94
N ASP A 270 10.39 0.23 1.99
CA ASP A 270 9.51 0.34 0.81
C ASP A 270 9.61 -0.90 -0.08
N ILE A 271 10.77 -1.57 -0.06
CA ILE A 271 10.94 -2.88 -0.68
C ILE A 271 10.10 -3.93 0.06
N ASP A 272 9.96 -3.80 1.39
CA ASP A 272 9.17 -4.69 2.24
C ASP A 272 7.68 -4.30 2.38
N LYS A 273 7.29 -3.04 2.12
CA LYS A 273 5.90 -2.55 2.13
C LYS A 273 5.18 -2.91 0.84
N LEU A 274 5.94 -3.26 -0.20
CA LEU A 274 5.37 -3.85 -1.40
C LEU A 274 4.61 -5.14 -1.09
N ILE A 275 4.91 -5.82 0.03
CA ILE A 275 4.31 -7.11 0.45
C ILE A 275 2.77 -7.04 0.48
N GLY A 276 2.19 -5.86 0.71
CA GLY A 276 0.75 -5.66 0.70
C GLY A 276 0.04 -6.43 1.83
N PRO A 277 -1.17 -6.03 2.21
CA PRO A 277 -1.99 -6.92 3.03
C PRO A 277 -2.38 -8.11 2.15
N ALA A 278 -2.28 -9.31 2.72
CA ALA A 278 -2.99 -10.46 2.21
C ALA A 278 -4.27 -10.60 3.06
N GLU A 279 -5.41 -10.78 2.40
CA GLU A 279 -6.68 -11.01 3.09
C GLU A 279 -7.03 -12.48 2.91
N VAL A 280 -7.14 -13.22 4.01
CA VAL A 280 -7.58 -14.62 4.02
C VAL A 280 -9.05 -14.63 4.42
N LEU A 281 -9.91 -15.15 3.54
CA LEU A 281 -11.32 -15.41 3.80
C LEU A 281 -11.53 -16.92 3.90
N THR A 282 -12.25 -17.32 4.93
CA THR A 282 -12.70 -18.70 5.18
C THR A 282 -14.22 -18.74 5.08
N GLU A 283 -14.79 -19.95 4.97
CA GLU A 283 -16.22 -20.14 4.71
C GLU A 283 -16.73 -19.36 3.49
N CYS A 284 -16.06 -19.52 2.34
CA CYS A 284 -16.42 -18.77 1.12
C CYS A 284 -17.52 -19.41 0.27
N TRP A 285 -18.03 -20.59 0.66
CA TRP A 285 -19.13 -21.30 -0.03
C TRP A 285 -18.86 -21.45 -1.52
N LEU A 286 -17.64 -21.90 -1.85
CA LEU A 286 -17.17 -22.03 -3.21
C LEU A 286 -17.89 -23.22 -3.86
N ASN A 287 -18.69 -22.97 -4.88
CA ASN A 287 -19.30 -23.97 -5.76
C ASN A 287 -18.76 -23.80 -7.19
N ASP A 288 -19.02 -24.75 -8.09
CA ASP A 288 -18.43 -24.81 -9.45
C ASP A 288 -18.63 -23.52 -10.29
N ASN A 289 -19.54 -22.62 -9.90
CA ASN A 289 -19.84 -21.36 -10.57
C ASN A 289 -19.81 -20.12 -9.64
N ALA A 290 -19.19 -20.20 -8.45
CA ALA A 290 -19.13 -19.09 -7.51
C ALA A 290 -18.30 -17.93 -8.09
N ALA A 291 -18.95 -16.81 -8.40
CA ALA A 291 -18.26 -15.59 -8.78
C ALA A 291 -17.56 -14.98 -7.56
N ILE A 292 -16.24 -15.15 -7.47
CA ILE A 292 -15.42 -14.50 -6.44
C ILE A 292 -15.42 -12.99 -6.69
N GLY A 293 -15.80 -12.21 -5.68
CA GLY A 293 -15.83 -10.75 -5.78
C GLY A 293 -14.46 -10.17 -6.10
N GLN A 294 -14.37 -9.27 -7.09
CA GLN A 294 -13.10 -8.63 -7.41
C GLN A 294 -12.87 -7.39 -6.54
N ILE A 295 -11.67 -7.31 -5.94
CA ILE A 295 -11.20 -6.11 -5.23
C ILE A 295 -10.20 -5.39 -6.14
N ASN A 296 -10.39 -4.09 -6.34
CA ASN A 296 -9.48 -3.27 -7.14
C ASN A 296 -8.04 -3.38 -6.61
N ASP A 297 -7.10 -3.64 -7.53
CA ASP A 297 -5.66 -3.84 -7.25
C ASP A 297 -5.31 -5.10 -6.45
N TYR A 298 -6.24 -6.06 -6.33
CA TYR A 298 -5.97 -7.38 -5.78
C TYR A 298 -6.29 -8.49 -6.78
N THR A 299 -5.57 -9.60 -6.63
CA THR A 299 -5.80 -10.86 -7.31
C THR A 299 -6.25 -11.87 -6.25
N SER A 300 -7.37 -12.56 -6.50
CA SER A 300 -7.89 -13.62 -5.63
C SER A 300 -7.42 -14.99 -6.07
N TYR A 301 -7.13 -15.86 -5.11
CA TYR A 301 -6.87 -17.28 -5.29
C TYR A 301 -7.82 -18.07 -4.39
N ALA A 302 -8.34 -19.20 -4.85
CA ALA A 302 -9.33 -19.98 -4.13
C ALA A 302 -8.93 -21.45 -4.08
N SER A 303 -9.27 -22.13 -2.99
CA SER A 303 -9.16 -23.59 -2.87
C SER A 303 -10.12 -24.26 -3.85
N THR A 304 -9.72 -25.43 -4.35
CA THR A 304 -10.53 -26.23 -5.29
C THR A 304 -11.14 -27.46 -4.65
N LYS A 305 -10.60 -27.89 -3.51
CA LYS A 305 -11.16 -28.97 -2.69
C LYS A 305 -12.13 -28.39 -1.67
N HIS A 306 -13.26 -29.06 -1.51
CA HIS A 306 -14.35 -28.65 -0.62
C HIS A 306 -14.80 -29.84 0.22
N THR A 307 -14.62 -29.74 1.53
CA THR A 307 -15.04 -30.76 2.50
C THR A 307 -16.55 -30.75 2.73
N ASN A 308 -17.22 -29.60 2.60
CA ASN A 308 -18.68 -29.45 2.69
C ASN A 308 -19.16 -28.19 1.94
N GLN A 309 -20.47 -27.88 1.99
CA GLN A 309 -21.02 -26.70 1.30
C GLN A 309 -20.49 -25.36 1.83
N ALA A 310 -20.16 -25.29 3.12
CA ALA A 310 -19.58 -24.09 3.73
C ALA A 310 -18.06 -24.00 3.52
N SER A 311 -17.44 -24.98 2.85
CA SER A 311 -16.01 -24.99 2.57
C SER A 311 -15.55 -23.89 1.62
N GLY A 312 -14.26 -23.59 1.70
CA GLY A 312 -13.59 -22.69 0.77
C GLY A 312 -12.69 -21.70 1.47
N VAL A 313 -11.44 -21.65 1.03
CA VAL A 313 -10.44 -20.65 1.43
C VAL A 313 -10.16 -19.77 0.23
N VAL A 314 -10.33 -18.46 0.39
CA VAL A 314 -9.96 -17.46 -0.63
C VAL A 314 -8.91 -16.54 -0.06
N ILE A 315 -7.80 -16.34 -0.78
CA ILE A 315 -6.76 -15.41 -0.39
C ILE A 315 -6.61 -14.32 -1.44
N TYR A 316 -6.76 -13.06 -1.03
CA TYR A 316 -6.49 -11.89 -1.86
C TYR A 316 -5.07 -11.40 -1.62
N VAL A 317 -4.34 -11.17 -2.71
CA VAL A 317 -2.99 -10.58 -2.69
C VAL A 317 -2.97 -9.40 -3.64
N LYS A 318 -2.26 -8.33 -3.30
CA LYS A 318 -2.10 -7.18 -4.23
C LYS A 318 -1.63 -7.65 -5.61
N SER A 319 -2.25 -7.15 -6.68
CA SER A 319 -1.99 -7.57 -8.07
C SER A 319 -0.56 -7.29 -8.55
N CYS A 320 0.26 -6.56 -7.79
CA CYS A 320 1.69 -6.43 -8.06
C CYS A 320 2.46 -7.74 -7.81
N TRP A 321 1.93 -8.64 -7.01
CA TRP A 321 2.53 -9.95 -6.72
C TRP A 321 2.10 -11.02 -7.70
N THR A 322 2.99 -12.00 -7.87
CA THR A 322 2.76 -13.23 -8.65
C THR A 322 3.21 -14.37 -7.76
N PRO A 323 2.36 -14.79 -6.80
CA PRO A 323 2.70 -15.85 -5.88
C PRO A 323 2.64 -17.22 -6.56
N VAL A 324 3.39 -18.18 -6.02
CA VAL A 324 3.20 -19.60 -6.31
C VAL A 324 2.07 -20.09 -5.40
N VAL A 325 1.03 -20.68 -6.00
CA VAL A 325 -0.15 -21.13 -5.27
C VAL A 325 -0.16 -22.65 -5.28
N THR A 326 -0.32 -23.24 -4.11
CA THR A 326 -0.40 -24.70 -3.92
C THR A 326 -1.55 -25.03 -2.98
N GLU A 327 -2.16 -26.19 -3.17
CA GLU A 327 -3.22 -26.71 -2.30
C GLU A 327 -2.72 -27.99 -1.64
N PRO A 328 -1.98 -27.88 -0.51
CA PRO A 328 -1.42 -29.03 0.17
C PRO A 328 -2.53 -29.95 0.71
N ASN A 329 -2.20 -31.21 0.93
CA ASN A 329 -3.15 -32.17 1.48
C ASN A 329 -3.23 -32.01 3.00
N LEU A 330 -4.30 -31.38 3.49
CA LEU A 330 -4.58 -31.21 4.91
C LEU A 330 -5.83 -32.03 5.25
N LEU A 331 -5.76 -32.86 6.28
CA LEU A 331 -6.89 -33.71 6.69
C LEU A 331 -7.88 -32.89 7.52
N ASP A 332 -9.17 -33.19 7.38
CA ASP A 332 -10.29 -32.55 8.10
C ASP A 332 -10.43 -31.02 7.89
N ALA A 333 -9.70 -30.46 6.92
CA ALA A 333 -9.67 -29.03 6.64
C ALA A 333 -9.37 -28.73 5.17
N ASP A 334 -9.93 -27.63 4.67
CA ASP A 334 -9.54 -27.05 3.39
C ASP A 334 -8.38 -26.09 3.62
N CYS A 335 -7.47 -25.99 2.65
CA CYS A 335 -6.37 -25.03 2.76
C CYS A 335 -5.94 -24.48 1.41
N LEU A 336 -5.25 -23.35 1.46
CA LEU A 336 -4.61 -22.74 0.30
C LEU A 336 -3.29 -22.14 0.74
N GLN A 337 -2.21 -22.54 0.08
CA GLN A 337 -0.88 -22.01 0.34
C GLN A 337 -0.49 -21.03 -0.76
N LEU A 338 -0.01 -19.87 -0.33
CA LEU A 338 0.54 -18.82 -1.18
C LEU A 338 1.98 -18.55 -0.77
N TYR A 339 2.90 -18.78 -1.71
CA TYR A 339 4.31 -18.53 -1.51
C TYR A 339 4.79 -17.39 -2.40
N ILE A 340 5.32 -16.34 -1.76
CA ILE A 340 6.04 -15.25 -2.42
C ILE A 340 7.52 -15.39 -2.04
N PRO A 341 8.38 -15.80 -2.99
CA PRO A 341 9.80 -16.06 -2.70
C PRO A 341 10.49 -14.92 -1.99
N ASN A 342 11.29 -15.22 -0.95
CA ASN A 342 12.02 -14.26 -0.11
C ASN A 342 11.15 -13.23 0.64
N VAL A 343 9.83 -13.40 0.64
CA VAL A 343 8.89 -12.45 1.26
C VAL A 343 8.08 -13.13 2.35
N VAL A 344 7.15 -13.99 1.95
CA VAL A 344 6.15 -14.56 2.84
C VAL A 344 5.65 -15.89 2.28
N SER A 345 5.41 -16.84 3.18
CA SER A 345 4.59 -18.02 2.93
C SER A 345 3.33 -17.90 3.77
N ILE A 346 2.17 -17.98 3.14
CA ILE A 346 0.85 -17.87 3.80
C ILE A 346 0.13 -19.19 3.60
N LEU A 347 -0.36 -19.78 4.67
CA LEU A 347 -1.25 -20.94 4.66
C LEU A 347 -2.60 -20.51 5.22
N GLY A 348 -3.59 -20.37 4.33
CA GLY A 348 -4.98 -20.18 4.70
C GLY A 348 -5.63 -21.52 5.01
N ILE A 349 -6.36 -21.63 6.11
CA ILE A 349 -6.98 -22.89 6.55
C ILE A 349 -8.44 -22.64 6.96
N TYR A 350 -9.34 -23.52 6.54
CA TYR A 350 -10.67 -23.65 7.12
C TYR A 350 -10.88 -25.09 7.60
N ARG A 351 -11.08 -25.28 8.90
CA ARG A 351 -11.37 -26.60 9.49
C ARG A 351 -12.81 -26.63 9.95
N SER A 352 -13.59 -27.61 9.48
CA SER A 352 -15.01 -27.72 9.85
C SER A 352 -15.18 -28.10 11.33
N PRO A 353 -16.14 -27.50 12.06
CA PRO A 353 -16.45 -27.88 13.44
C PRO A 353 -17.07 -29.29 13.56
N SER A 354 -17.51 -29.89 12.45
CA SER A 354 -18.06 -31.25 12.43
C SER A 354 -17.02 -32.31 12.81
N PHE A 355 -15.73 -32.04 12.60
CA PHE A 355 -14.65 -32.91 13.03
C PHE A 355 -14.31 -32.61 14.49
N LYS A 356 -14.75 -33.48 15.41
CA LYS A 356 -14.49 -33.30 16.85
C LYS A 356 -13.08 -33.69 17.25
N ASP A 357 -12.54 -34.74 16.64
CA ASP A 357 -11.16 -35.16 16.85
C ASP A 357 -10.21 -34.25 16.05
N THR A 358 -9.19 -33.73 16.72
CA THR A 358 -8.18 -32.85 16.13
C THR A 358 -6.92 -33.59 15.68
N ASN A 359 -6.77 -34.89 16.00
CA ASN A 359 -5.52 -35.61 15.79
C ASN A 359 -5.08 -35.68 14.32
N ASN A 360 -5.98 -36.11 13.42
CA ASN A 360 -5.68 -36.18 11.99
C ASN A 360 -5.29 -34.80 11.41
N PHE A 361 -6.02 -33.76 11.82
CA PHE A 361 -5.71 -32.38 11.46
C PHE A 361 -4.33 -31.96 11.97
N THR A 362 -4.02 -32.17 13.25
CA THR A 362 -2.74 -31.76 13.86
C THR A 362 -1.54 -32.49 13.23
N GLN A 363 -1.65 -33.80 12.98
CA GLN A 363 -0.59 -34.59 12.33
C GLN A 363 -0.36 -34.17 10.86
N SER A 364 -1.44 -33.97 10.11
CA SER A 364 -1.32 -33.49 8.72
C SER A 364 -0.83 -32.04 8.66
N LEU A 365 -1.22 -31.19 9.61
CA LEU A 365 -0.72 -29.82 9.75
C LEU A 365 0.79 -29.80 10.00
N GLU A 366 1.31 -30.64 10.88
CA GLU A 366 2.76 -30.75 11.12
C GLU A 366 3.51 -31.01 9.81
N THR A 367 3.05 -32.01 9.05
CA THR A 367 3.65 -32.37 7.76
C THR A 367 3.60 -31.22 6.76
N VAL A 368 2.46 -30.52 6.65
CA VAL A 368 2.32 -29.38 5.73
C VAL A 368 3.21 -28.22 6.14
N VAL A 369 3.29 -27.91 7.43
CA VAL A 369 4.07 -26.79 7.96
C VAL A 369 5.58 -27.04 7.84
N MET A 370 6.04 -28.26 8.08
CA MET A 370 7.45 -28.64 7.87
C MET A 370 7.87 -28.53 6.40
N ASN A 371 6.94 -28.80 5.47
CA ASN A 371 7.19 -28.69 4.03
C ASN A 371 6.93 -27.29 3.45
N MET A 372 6.49 -26.32 4.26
CA MET A 372 6.27 -24.97 3.75
C MET A 372 7.59 -24.31 3.34
N PRO A 373 7.70 -23.76 2.11
CA PRO A 373 8.86 -22.98 1.69
C PRO A 373 9.33 -21.94 2.72
N HIS A 374 10.63 -21.96 2.96
CA HIS A 374 11.27 -21.02 3.87
C HIS A 374 11.16 -19.58 3.35
N SER A 375 10.74 -18.69 4.24
CA SER A 375 10.64 -17.26 3.97
C SER A 375 10.90 -16.47 5.26
N PRO A 376 11.26 -15.18 5.17
CA PRO A 376 11.47 -14.33 6.34
C PRO A 376 10.24 -14.17 7.25
N CYS A 377 9.04 -14.45 6.72
CA CYS A 377 7.78 -14.44 7.44
C CYS A 377 6.92 -15.61 6.98
N GLN A 378 6.56 -16.51 7.88
CA GLN A 378 5.56 -17.54 7.60
C GLN A 378 4.29 -17.24 8.41
N VAL A 379 3.13 -17.38 7.77
CA VAL A 379 1.83 -17.05 8.34
C VAL A 379 0.90 -18.23 8.15
N ILE A 380 0.22 -18.62 9.22
CA ILE A 380 -0.89 -19.57 9.18
C ILE A 380 -2.10 -18.83 9.71
N ALA A 381 -3.18 -18.77 8.93
CA ALA A 381 -4.36 -18.00 9.29
C ALA A 381 -5.65 -18.65 8.83
N GLY A 382 -6.70 -18.50 9.62
CA GLY A 382 -8.06 -18.87 9.23
C GLY A 382 -8.90 -19.36 10.39
N ASP A 383 -10.10 -19.86 10.08
CA ASP A 383 -11.01 -20.44 11.06
C ASP A 383 -10.67 -21.92 11.27
N ILE A 384 -10.05 -22.20 12.42
CA ILE A 384 -9.56 -23.52 12.79
C ILE A 384 -10.63 -24.29 13.59
N ASN A 385 -11.65 -23.59 14.10
CA ASN A 385 -12.67 -24.19 14.97
C ASN A 385 -12.09 -24.98 16.17
N ILE A 386 -10.92 -24.57 16.67
CA ILE A 386 -10.32 -25.08 17.92
C ILE A 386 -10.31 -23.93 18.92
N ASN A 387 -11.00 -24.08 20.06
CA ASN A 387 -11.10 -22.97 21.02
C ASN A 387 -9.85 -22.85 21.89
N THR A 388 -9.02 -21.86 21.60
CA THR A 388 -7.79 -21.57 22.38
C THR A 388 -8.04 -20.97 23.76
N GLN A 389 -9.29 -20.66 24.13
CA GLN A 389 -9.67 -20.29 25.51
C GLN A 389 -9.85 -21.52 26.42
N ARG A 390 -9.81 -22.74 25.87
CA ARG A 390 -9.98 -24.00 26.63
C ARG A 390 -8.78 -24.91 26.42
N LEU A 391 -7.87 -24.89 27.40
CA LEU A 391 -6.58 -25.60 27.38
C LEU A 391 -6.71 -27.10 27.02
N GLU A 392 -7.67 -27.80 27.60
CA GLU A 392 -7.87 -29.25 27.37
C GLU A 392 -8.08 -29.61 25.90
N SER A 393 -8.80 -28.77 25.15
CA SER A 393 -9.16 -29.04 23.75
C SER A 393 -8.17 -28.51 22.72
N CYS A 394 -7.21 -27.68 23.12
CA CYS A 394 -6.29 -27.02 22.20
C CYS A 394 -4.81 -27.33 22.49
N PHE A 395 -4.51 -28.10 23.54
CA PHE A 395 -3.15 -28.31 24.04
C PHE A 395 -2.20 -28.79 22.94
N ASP A 396 -2.52 -29.91 22.29
CA ASP A 396 -1.65 -30.52 21.26
C ASP A 396 -1.42 -29.57 20.08
N TYR A 397 -2.49 -28.89 19.65
CA TYR A 397 -2.42 -27.92 18.56
C TYR A 397 -1.52 -26.73 18.91
N VAL A 398 -1.67 -26.13 20.10
CA VAL A 398 -0.86 -24.98 20.52
C VAL A 398 0.60 -25.39 20.77
N CYS A 399 0.83 -26.57 21.35
CA CYS A 399 2.17 -27.14 21.55
C CYS A 399 2.88 -27.39 20.22
N LEU A 400 2.20 -27.98 19.23
CA LEU A 400 2.74 -28.16 17.89
C LEU A 400 3.17 -26.84 17.27
N MET A 401 2.29 -25.83 17.31
CA MET A 401 2.59 -24.51 16.76
C MET A 401 3.82 -23.87 17.43
N ALA A 402 3.92 -23.99 18.76
CA ALA A 402 5.07 -23.51 19.52
C ALA A 402 6.36 -24.26 19.16
N GLN A 403 6.31 -25.60 19.05
CA GLN A 403 7.44 -26.45 18.65
C GLN A 403 7.97 -26.09 17.26
N LEU A 404 7.08 -25.77 16.32
CA LEU A 404 7.45 -25.32 14.97
C LEU A 404 7.94 -23.87 14.91
N GLY A 405 7.97 -23.18 16.06
CA GLY A 405 8.47 -21.81 16.22
C GLY A 405 7.47 -20.73 15.80
N PHE A 406 6.19 -21.05 15.75
CA PHE A 406 5.12 -20.07 15.50
C PHE A 406 4.63 -19.46 16.80
N ARG A 407 4.39 -18.16 16.76
CA ARG A 407 3.75 -17.41 17.84
C ARG A 407 2.34 -17.02 17.43
N ALA A 408 1.38 -17.21 18.32
CA ALA A 408 0.03 -16.70 18.11
C ALA A 408 0.04 -15.16 18.07
N ALA A 409 -0.44 -14.59 16.98
CA ALA A 409 -0.62 -13.14 16.82
C ALA A 409 -1.91 -12.68 17.51
N ILE A 410 -2.94 -13.54 17.60
CA ILE A 410 -4.23 -13.24 18.23
C ILE A 410 -4.58 -14.34 19.23
N ASN A 411 -4.93 -13.93 20.45
CA ASN A 411 -5.39 -14.79 21.55
C ASN A 411 -6.69 -14.26 22.18
N LYS A 412 -7.40 -13.36 21.49
CA LYS A 412 -8.64 -12.74 21.98
C LYS A 412 -9.84 -13.43 21.32
N PRO A 413 -11.00 -13.48 21.98
CA PRO A 413 -12.21 -14.04 21.38
C PRO A 413 -12.50 -13.42 20.01
N THR A 414 -12.78 -14.27 19.04
CA THR A 414 -13.12 -13.92 17.66
C THR A 414 -14.57 -14.26 17.34
N ARG A 415 -15.20 -15.12 18.14
CA ARG A 415 -16.64 -15.41 18.06
C ARG A 415 -17.22 -15.54 19.47
N ASN A 416 -18.04 -14.58 19.86
CA ASN A 416 -18.56 -14.47 21.24
C ASN A 416 -17.42 -14.50 22.27
N GLU A 417 -17.37 -15.51 23.13
CA GLU A 417 -16.32 -15.73 24.13
C GLU A 417 -15.23 -16.72 23.67
N ALA A 418 -15.39 -17.33 22.49
CA ALA A 418 -14.43 -18.29 21.94
C ALA A 418 -13.43 -17.63 20.98
N CYS A 419 -12.20 -18.13 20.98
CA CYS A 419 -11.17 -17.78 19.99
C CYS A 419 -11.01 -18.96 19.05
N LEU A 420 -11.61 -18.86 17.87
CA LEU A 420 -11.68 -19.93 16.85
C LEU A 420 -10.87 -19.57 15.59
N ASP A 421 -10.80 -18.28 15.29
CA ASP A 421 -10.02 -17.73 14.18
C ASP A 421 -8.60 -17.47 14.67
N HIS A 422 -7.64 -18.19 14.09
CA HIS A 422 -6.26 -18.14 14.52
C HIS A 422 -5.39 -17.43 13.49
N ILE A 423 -4.42 -16.67 13.98
CA ILE A 423 -3.32 -16.16 13.19
C ILE A 423 -2.03 -16.51 13.93
N PHE A 424 -1.24 -17.40 13.35
CA PHE A 424 0.08 -17.79 13.82
C PHE A 424 1.15 -17.24 12.88
N MET A 425 2.22 -16.69 13.45
CA MET A 425 3.29 -16.08 12.69
C MET A 425 4.66 -16.53 13.17
N LYS A 426 5.54 -16.84 12.22
CA LYS A 426 6.96 -17.08 12.44
C LYS A 426 7.75 -15.97 11.77
N THR A 427 8.17 -14.98 12.57
CA THR A 427 8.92 -13.81 12.10
C THR A 427 9.80 -13.24 13.22
N LYS A 428 10.88 -12.55 12.84
CA LYS A 428 11.75 -11.81 13.78
C LYS A 428 11.25 -10.39 14.06
N ARG A 429 10.21 -9.92 13.37
CA ARG A 429 9.69 -8.55 13.47
C ARG A 429 8.62 -8.46 14.56
N LYS A 430 8.47 -7.28 15.16
CA LYS A 430 7.42 -7.05 16.16
C LYS A 430 6.04 -7.09 15.50
N LEU A 431 5.09 -7.70 16.20
CA LEU A 431 3.72 -7.91 15.74
C LEU A 431 2.78 -6.97 16.50
N GLU A 432 1.81 -6.41 15.79
CA GLU A 432 0.68 -5.70 16.35
C GLU A 432 -0.60 -6.34 15.83
N SER A 433 -1.48 -6.76 16.74
CA SER A 433 -2.70 -7.47 16.37
C SER A 433 -3.92 -6.87 17.02
N ILE A 434 -5.04 -6.92 16.32
CA ILE A 434 -6.33 -6.43 16.78
C ILE A 434 -7.45 -7.35 16.31
N VAL A 435 -8.46 -7.52 17.17
CA VAL A 435 -9.74 -8.13 16.80
C VAL A 435 -10.76 -7.00 16.75
N CYS A 436 -11.36 -6.82 15.58
CA CYS A 436 -12.31 -5.76 15.27
C CYS A 436 -13.73 -6.34 15.23
N PRO A 437 -14.65 -5.87 16.08
CA PRO A 437 -16.02 -6.37 16.07
C PRO A 437 -16.68 -6.23 14.70
N SER A 438 -17.21 -7.34 14.16
CA SER A 438 -17.93 -7.35 12.88
C SER A 438 -19.42 -7.10 13.11
N SER A 439 -20.08 -6.47 12.13
CA SER A 439 -21.55 -6.42 12.04
C SER A 439 -22.09 -7.10 10.77
N VAL A 440 -21.20 -7.78 10.05
CA VAL A 440 -21.46 -8.42 8.76
C VAL A 440 -21.60 -9.94 8.94
N THR A 441 -20.73 -10.50 9.76
CA THR A 441 -20.60 -11.94 10.09
C THR A 441 -20.74 -12.12 11.61
N ASP A 442 -21.00 -13.36 12.04
CA ASP A 442 -20.99 -13.74 13.46
C ASP A 442 -19.57 -13.91 14.03
N HIS A 443 -18.55 -13.98 13.16
CA HIS A 443 -17.14 -13.84 13.50
C HIS A 443 -16.68 -12.38 13.45
N ASP A 444 -15.81 -11.99 14.39
CA ASP A 444 -15.13 -10.71 14.45
C ASP A 444 -13.84 -10.75 13.59
N LEU A 445 -13.47 -9.61 13.00
CA LEU A 445 -12.32 -9.53 12.08
C LEU A 445 -10.99 -9.59 12.84
N ALA A 446 -10.23 -10.64 12.59
CA ALA A 446 -8.85 -10.81 13.05
C ALA A 446 -7.86 -10.09 12.12
N MET A 447 -7.08 -9.14 12.64
CA MET A 447 -6.07 -8.42 11.86
C MET A 447 -4.73 -8.41 12.57
N THR A 448 -3.66 -8.71 11.84
CA THR A 448 -2.27 -8.61 12.30
C THR A 448 -1.48 -7.69 11.38
N GLY A 449 -0.57 -6.93 11.95
CA GLY A 449 0.38 -6.08 11.27
C GLY A 449 1.79 -6.38 11.75
N ILE A 450 2.74 -6.34 10.83
CA ILE A 450 4.16 -6.44 11.18
C ILE A 450 4.71 -5.02 11.26
N SER A 451 5.29 -4.65 12.40
CA SER A 451 5.86 -3.33 12.57
C SER A 451 6.98 -3.09 11.55
N SER A 452 6.89 -1.97 10.85
CA SER A 452 7.98 -1.40 10.06
C SER A 452 8.54 -0.24 10.89
N ASN A 453 9.84 -0.25 11.17
CA ASN A 453 10.51 0.83 11.93
C ASN A 453 10.73 2.08 11.06
N VAL A 454 9.92 2.30 10.02
CA VAL A 454 10.14 3.33 9.02
C VAL A 454 8.94 4.28 8.93
N PRO A 455 9.19 5.60 8.87
CA PRO A 455 8.15 6.60 8.70
C PRO A 455 7.19 6.25 7.56
N LYS A 456 5.90 6.58 7.75
CA LYS A 456 4.86 6.32 6.75
C LYS A 456 5.23 7.05 5.45
N PRO A 457 5.12 6.41 4.27
CA PRO A 457 5.40 7.10 3.01
C PRO A 457 4.49 8.34 2.90
N PRO A 458 4.98 9.45 2.32
CA PRO A 458 4.14 10.62 2.04
C PRO A 458 2.93 10.18 1.24
N GLN A 459 1.75 10.26 1.85
CA GLN A 459 0.50 9.88 1.20
C GLN A 459 0.35 10.70 -0.08
N GLU A 460 -0.18 10.10 -1.16
CA GLU A 460 -0.56 10.84 -2.35
C GLU A 460 -1.61 11.88 -1.98
N ARG A 461 -1.16 13.14 -1.94
CA ARG A 461 -2.00 14.30 -1.68
C ARG A 461 -2.66 14.66 -3.00
N ARG A 462 -3.99 14.66 -3.04
CA ARG A 462 -4.73 15.20 -4.18
C ARG A 462 -4.71 16.72 -4.06
N PHE A 463 -4.28 17.38 -5.13
CA PHE A 463 -4.26 18.81 -5.25
C PHE A 463 -5.30 19.26 -6.28
N GLN A 464 -5.92 20.41 -6.03
CA GLN A 464 -6.79 21.10 -6.97
C GLN A 464 -6.30 22.53 -7.11
N VAL A 465 -6.23 23.01 -8.35
CA VAL A 465 -5.97 24.43 -8.61
C VAL A 465 -7.29 25.17 -8.46
N LYS A 466 -7.29 26.21 -7.62
CA LYS A 466 -8.38 27.16 -7.48
C LYS A 466 -7.96 28.47 -8.15
N TYR A 467 -8.83 29.01 -8.98
CA TYR A 467 -8.60 30.27 -9.68
C TYR A 467 -9.39 31.38 -9.01
N ASP A 468 -8.79 32.56 -8.93
CA ASP A 468 -9.50 33.80 -8.61
C ASP A 468 -9.98 34.44 -9.91
N PHE A 469 -11.18 34.07 -10.34
CA PHE A 469 -11.69 34.49 -11.64
C PHE A 469 -11.94 35.99 -11.73
N ASP A 470 -12.28 36.65 -10.62
CA ASP A 470 -12.59 38.08 -10.63
C ASP A 470 -11.30 38.89 -10.82
N THR A 471 -10.24 38.55 -10.10
CA THR A 471 -8.91 39.18 -10.27
C THR A 471 -8.31 38.87 -11.65
N ILE A 472 -8.47 37.65 -12.18
CA ILE A 472 -8.02 37.30 -13.54
C ILE A 472 -8.71 38.19 -14.58
N LYS A 473 -10.03 38.39 -14.46
CA LYS A 473 -10.76 39.23 -15.42
C LYS A 473 -10.31 40.69 -15.36
N SER A 474 -10.16 41.24 -14.15
CA SER A 474 -9.65 42.62 -13.98
C SER A 474 -8.26 42.78 -14.58
N GLU A 475 -7.32 41.86 -14.33
CA GLU A 475 -5.98 41.94 -14.92
C GLU A 475 -5.97 41.74 -16.45
N LEU A 476 -6.94 40.98 -17.00
CA LEU A 476 -7.08 40.83 -18.46
C LEU A 476 -7.71 42.06 -19.11
N GLU A 477 -8.59 42.78 -18.42
CA GLU A 477 -9.13 44.07 -18.87
C GLU A 477 -8.03 45.14 -18.95
N ASP A 478 -7.11 45.14 -17.98
CA ASP A 478 -5.98 46.08 -17.92
C ASP A 478 -4.75 45.65 -18.74
N ALA A 479 -4.79 44.47 -19.39
CA ALA A 479 -3.66 43.92 -20.12
C ALA A 479 -3.45 44.63 -21.47
N ASP A 480 -2.21 45.05 -21.74
CA ASP A 480 -1.83 45.60 -23.05
C ASP A 480 -1.51 44.47 -24.05
N TRP A 481 -2.37 44.35 -25.07
CA TRP A 481 -2.22 43.37 -26.15
C TRP A 481 -1.57 43.95 -27.42
N SER A 482 -1.08 45.18 -27.39
CA SER A 482 -0.46 45.83 -28.56
C SER A 482 0.71 45.04 -29.14
N ASN A 483 1.46 44.32 -28.29
CA ASN A 483 2.56 43.42 -28.69
C ASN A 483 2.08 42.12 -29.37
N VAL A 484 0.80 41.78 -29.27
CA VAL A 484 0.18 40.64 -29.96
C VAL A 484 -0.43 41.11 -31.28
N THR A 485 -1.22 42.20 -31.24
CA THR A 485 -1.94 42.72 -32.42
C THR A 485 -1.02 43.42 -33.42
N GLY A 486 0.14 43.92 -32.98
CA GLY A 486 1.14 44.57 -33.82
C GLY A 486 2.20 43.63 -34.39
N GLU A 487 2.20 42.35 -34.02
CA GLU A 487 3.19 41.38 -34.47
C GLU A 487 2.80 40.78 -35.82
N THR A 488 3.76 40.72 -36.75
CA THR A 488 3.51 40.24 -38.12
C THR A 488 3.69 38.74 -38.26
N CYS A 489 4.43 38.11 -37.34
CA CYS A 489 4.63 36.67 -37.32
C CYS A 489 3.57 35.98 -36.44
N PRO A 490 2.64 35.17 -37.00
CA PRO A 490 1.56 34.55 -36.23
C PRO A 490 2.06 33.65 -35.09
N ASN A 491 3.19 32.97 -35.32
CA ASN A 491 3.79 32.11 -34.30
C ASN A 491 4.34 32.94 -33.12
N ALA A 492 4.96 34.09 -33.39
CA ALA A 492 5.47 34.97 -32.36
C ALA A 492 4.31 35.61 -31.57
N ALA A 493 3.30 36.12 -32.27
CA ALA A 493 2.08 36.67 -31.67
C ALA A 493 1.39 35.65 -30.74
N THR A 494 1.23 34.40 -31.21
CA THR A 494 0.65 33.31 -30.43
C THR A 494 1.48 33.03 -29.17
N LEU A 495 2.81 32.92 -29.28
CA LEU A 495 3.66 32.65 -28.11
C LEU A 495 3.61 33.79 -27.08
N THR A 496 3.59 35.05 -27.53
CA THR A 496 3.48 36.22 -26.66
C THR A 496 2.12 36.27 -25.97
N PHE A 497 1.03 36.00 -26.68
CA PHE A 497 -0.31 35.88 -26.12
C PHE A 497 -0.36 34.77 -25.06
N MET A 498 0.09 33.56 -25.42
CA MET A 498 0.04 32.40 -24.55
C MET A 498 0.86 32.58 -23.27
N SER A 499 2.04 33.18 -23.36
CA SER A 499 2.91 33.44 -22.21
C SER A 499 2.33 34.49 -21.26
N SER A 500 1.77 35.57 -21.81
CA SER A 500 1.12 36.63 -21.03
C SER A 500 -0.13 36.12 -20.31
N LEU A 501 -0.98 35.39 -21.03
CA LEU A 501 -2.18 34.77 -20.48
C LEU A 501 -1.85 33.74 -19.39
N SER A 502 -0.86 32.88 -19.63
CA SER A 502 -0.41 31.88 -18.64
C SER A 502 0.14 32.55 -17.38
N SER A 503 0.90 33.64 -17.52
CA SER A 503 1.43 34.41 -16.40
C SER A 503 0.32 35.00 -15.51
N ILE A 504 -0.73 35.59 -16.12
CA ILE A 504 -1.87 36.14 -15.37
C ILE A 504 -2.63 35.03 -14.64
N ILE A 505 -2.89 33.91 -15.32
CA ILE A 505 -3.60 32.76 -14.72
C ILE A 505 -2.79 32.17 -13.57
N ASP A 506 -1.48 32.00 -13.74
CA ASP A 506 -0.62 31.37 -12.73
C ASP A 506 -0.51 32.24 -11.48
N ARG A 507 -0.31 33.56 -11.62
CA ARG A 507 -0.26 34.52 -10.50
C ARG A 507 -1.56 34.52 -9.68
N ASN A 508 -2.69 34.32 -10.34
CA ASN A 508 -4.02 34.31 -9.73
C ASN A 508 -4.58 32.90 -9.46
N SER A 509 -3.71 31.89 -9.46
CA SER A 509 -4.05 30.52 -9.12
C SER A 509 -3.44 30.09 -7.79
N LYS A 510 -4.18 29.29 -7.03
CA LYS A 510 -3.70 28.68 -5.78
C LYS A 510 -3.92 27.19 -5.81
N THR A 511 -2.85 26.42 -5.59
CA THR A 511 -2.93 24.97 -5.46
C THR A 511 -3.32 24.60 -4.03
N ILE A 512 -4.53 24.08 -3.86
CA ILE A 512 -5.06 23.65 -2.57
C ILE A 512 -5.02 22.13 -2.43
N GLN A 513 -4.65 21.65 -1.24
CA GLN A 513 -4.71 20.24 -0.91
C GLN A 513 -6.14 19.84 -0.55
N ILE A 514 -6.70 18.84 -1.23
CA ILE A 514 -8.00 18.28 -0.90
C ILE A 514 -7.85 17.27 0.24
N SER A 515 -8.58 17.50 1.33
CA SER A 515 -8.70 16.54 2.42
C SER A 515 -9.43 15.28 1.96
N LYS A 516 -8.91 14.10 2.30
CA LYS A 516 -9.57 12.80 2.06
C LYS A 516 -10.97 12.73 2.68
N ARG A 517 -11.25 13.49 3.75
CA ARG A 517 -12.58 13.55 4.38
C ARG A 517 -13.66 14.13 3.46
N ARG A 518 -13.27 14.90 2.44
CA ARG A 518 -14.18 15.49 1.45
C ARG A 518 -14.37 14.59 0.22
N VAL A 519 -13.69 13.44 0.16
CA VAL A 519 -13.76 12.54 -0.99
C VAL A 519 -14.71 11.39 -0.67
N THR A 520 -15.86 11.38 -1.31
CA THR A 520 -16.82 10.27 -1.26
C THR A 520 -16.30 9.13 -2.13
N LEU A 521 -15.93 7.99 -1.53
CA LEU A 521 -15.44 6.81 -2.27
C LEU A 521 -16.54 6.15 -3.12
N LYS A 522 -17.79 6.24 -2.63
CA LYS A 522 -18.98 5.73 -3.30
C LYS A 522 -19.96 6.91 -3.44
N PRO A 523 -20.26 7.37 -4.67
CA PRO A 523 -21.08 8.57 -4.87
C PRO A 523 -22.46 8.51 -4.21
N TRP A 524 -23.07 7.31 -4.15
CA TRP A 524 -24.38 7.08 -3.50
C TRP A 524 -24.33 7.03 -1.96
N MET A 525 -23.16 7.10 -1.33
CA MET A 525 -23.03 7.12 0.14
C MET A 525 -23.22 8.53 0.70
N THR A 526 -24.49 8.90 0.91
CA THR A 526 -24.84 10.22 1.44
C THR A 526 -24.49 10.37 2.93
N PRO A 527 -24.31 11.60 3.44
CA PRO A 527 -24.13 11.84 4.88
C PRO A 527 -25.26 11.26 5.75
N GLY A 528 -26.51 11.30 5.24
CA GLY A 528 -27.66 10.67 5.89
C GLY A 528 -27.50 9.15 6.00
N LEU A 529 -27.06 8.49 4.92
CA LEU A 529 -26.83 7.06 4.91
C LEU A 529 -25.69 6.64 5.86
N ILE A 530 -24.64 7.47 5.99
CA ILE A 530 -23.57 7.25 6.97
C ILE A 530 -24.14 7.32 8.40
N LYS A 531 -24.98 8.31 8.72
CA LYS A 531 -25.67 8.39 10.02
C LYS A 531 -26.53 7.14 10.26
N CYS A 532 -27.24 6.67 9.24
CA CYS A 532 -28.02 5.45 9.32
C CYS A 532 -27.15 4.22 9.60
N SER A 533 -25.98 4.10 8.96
CA SER A 533 -25.01 3.02 9.24
C SER A 533 -24.56 3.04 10.70
N LEU A 534 -24.18 4.20 11.21
CA LEU A 534 -23.74 4.35 12.60
C LEU A 534 -24.85 4.04 13.60
N HIS A 535 -26.11 4.34 13.26
CA HIS A 535 -27.26 3.93 14.09
C HIS A 535 -27.47 2.42 14.07
N LYS A 536 -27.40 1.78 12.89
CA LYS A 536 -27.43 0.31 12.76
C LYS A 536 -26.35 -0.34 13.62
N ASP A 537 -25.12 0.17 13.57
CA ASP A 537 -23.99 -0.40 14.32
C ASP A 537 -24.17 -0.26 15.83
N ARG A 538 -24.76 0.86 16.29
CA ARG A 538 -25.15 1.03 17.70
C ARG A 538 -26.21 0.03 18.14
N LEU A 539 -27.26 -0.15 17.34
CA LEU A 539 -28.31 -1.15 17.62
C LEU A 539 -27.76 -2.58 17.61
N HIS A 540 -26.86 -2.90 16.67
CA HIS A 540 -26.17 -4.19 16.63
C HIS A 540 -25.40 -4.45 17.92
N LYS A 541 -24.64 -3.45 18.39
CA LYS A 541 -23.89 -3.56 19.65
C LYS A 541 -24.82 -3.75 20.86
N GLN A 542 -25.95 -3.03 20.90
CA GLN A 542 -26.95 -3.20 21.96
C GLN A 542 -27.57 -4.60 21.95
N ALA A 543 -27.86 -5.14 20.77
CA ALA A 543 -28.37 -6.50 20.61
C ALA A 543 -27.32 -7.56 21.00
N LYS A 544 -26.07 -7.42 20.55
CA LYS A 544 -24.94 -8.31 20.90
C LYS A 544 -24.66 -8.32 22.40
N ASN A 545 -24.77 -7.18 23.07
CA ASN A 545 -24.58 -7.08 24.53
C ASN A 545 -25.77 -7.62 25.35
N ASN A 546 -26.94 -7.77 24.74
CA ASN A 546 -28.16 -8.24 25.41
C ASN A 546 -28.82 -9.36 24.59
N PRO A 547 -28.17 -10.52 24.42
CA PRO A 547 -28.64 -11.58 23.53
C PRO A 547 -30.02 -12.11 23.91
N ASN A 548 -30.35 -12.11 25.21
CA ASN A 548 -31.63 -12.57 25.75
C ASN A 548 -32.75 -11.52 25.66
N ASN A 549 -32.49 -10.33 25.12
CA ASN A 549 -33.51 -9.28 24.97
C ASN A 549 -34.15 -9.37 23.57
N PRO A 550 -35.38 -9.91 23.44
CA PRO A 550 -36.03 -10.07 22.14
C PRO A 550 -36.35 -8.74 21.48
N ILE A 551 -36.61 -7.68 22.26
CA ILE A 551 -36.93 -6.35 21.75
C ILE A 551 -35.70 -5.74 21.08
N ALA A 552 -34.54 -5.78 21.74
CA ALA A 552 -33.29 -5.25 21.18
C ALA A 552 -32.93 -5.95 19.86
N ASN A 553 -33.06 -7.29 19.81
CA ASN A 553 -32.85 -8.09 18.61
C ASN A 553 -33.83 -7.73 17.49
N HIS A 554 -35.13 -7.58 17.81
CA HIS A 554 -36.15 -7.25 16.82
C HIS A 554 -35.96 -5.84 16.24
N VAL A 555 -35.68 -4.85 17.10
CA VAL A 555 -35.37 -3.47 16.70
C VAL A 555 -34.16 -3.42 15.78
N TYR A 556 -33.08 -4.12 16.15
CA TYR A 556 -31.89 -4.21 15.29
C TYR A 556 -32.22 -4.84 13.93
N LYS A 557 -32.89 -6.01 13.90
CA LYS A 557 -33.25 -6.69 12.65
C LYS A 557 -34.11 -5.80 11.75
N ARG A 558 -35.13 -5.15 12.31
CA ARG A 558 -36.01 -4.22 11.59
C ARG A 558 -35.23 -3.06 10.99
N TYR A 559 -34.35 -2.43 11.78
CA TYR A 559 -33.54 -1.30 11.31
C TYR A 559 -32.48 -1.73 10.28
N ARG A 560 -31.86 -2.90 10.44
CA ARG A 560 -30.92 -3.49 9.46
C ARG A 560 -31.60 -3.66 8.11
N ASN A 561 -32.80 -4.22 8.08
CA ASN A 561 -33.56 -4.44 6.84
C ASN A 561 -33.93 -3.09 6.19
N PHE A 562 -34.43 -2.14 6.97
CA PHE A 562 -34.68 -0.78 6.51
C PHE A 562 -33.42 -0.13 5.89
N TYR A 563 -32.27 -0.24 6.57
CA TYR A 563 -31.00 0.29 6.10
C TYR A 563 -30.54 -0.39 4.79
N GLN A 564 -30.67 -1.72 4.70
CA GLN A 564 -30.34 -2.47 3.48
C GLN A 564 -31.22 -2.04 2.30
N ASP A 565 -32.53 -1.87 2.52
CA ASP A 565 -33.45 -1.39 1.49
C ASP A 565 -33.14 0.05 1.08
N LEU A 566 -32.79 0.91 2.03
CA LEU A 566 -32.37 2.28 1.75
C LEU A 566 -31.08 2.34 0.92
N ILE A 567 -30.06 1.54 1.27
CA ILE A 567 -28.84 1.44 0.46
C ILE A 567 -29.18 0.98 -0.96
N ARG A 568 -30.02 -0.06 -1.09
CA ARG A 568 -30.41 -0.61 -2.39
C ARG A 568 -31.12 0.44 -3.24
N LYS A 569 -32.06 1.18 -2.66
CA LYS A 569 -32.78 2.28 -3.33
C LYS A 569 -31.82 3.37 -3.81
N LEU A 570 -30.94 3.86 -2.93
CA LEU A 570 -30.00 4.93 -3.27
C LEU A 570 -28.97 4.50 -4.32
N LYS A 571 -28.47 3.26 -4.23
CA LYS A 571 -27.56 2.71 -5.24
C LYS A 571 -28.26 2.60 -6.60
N ASN A 572 -29.46 2.02 -6.64
CA ASN A 572 -30.23 1.87 -7.88
C ASN A 572 -30.61 3.22 -8.50
N GLN A 573 -30.95 4.20 -7.66
CA GLN A 573 -31.21 5.57 -8.12
C GLN A 573 -29.97 6.18 -8.76
N HIS A 574 -28.82 6.09 -8.10
CA HIS A 574 -27.55 6.59 -8.64
C HIS A 574 -27.15 5.90 -9.94
N ASP A 575 -27.22 4.56 -9.98
CA ASP A 575 -26.89 3.80 -11.18
C ASP A 575 -27.85 4.16 -12.33
N ARG A 576 -29.14 4.39 -12.06
CA ARG A 576 -30.12 4.87 -13.06
C ARG A 576 -29.78 6.27 -13.57
N GLU A 577 -29.50 7.21 -12.68
CA GLU A 577 -29.10 8.58 -13.04
C GLU A 577 -27.81 8.59 -13.87
N GLU A 578 -26.83 7.75 -13.53
CA GLU A 578 -25.59 7.62 -14.30
C GLU A 578 -25.84 7.08 -15.72
N LEU A 579 -26.73 6.09 -15.87
CA LEU A 579 -27.10 5.57 -17.19
C LEU A 579 -27.83 6.63 -18.03
N GLU A 580 -28.79 7.35 -17.44
CA GLU A 580 -29.54 8.40 -18.13
C GLU A 580 -28.63 9.56 -18.57
N ASN A 581 -27.72 10.01 -17.69
CA ASN A 581 -26.76 11.06 -18.00
C ASN A 581 -25.75 10.67 -19.09
N ASN A 582 -25.53 9.37 -19.30
CA ASN A 582 -24.58 8.85 -20.28
C ASN A 582 -25.26 8.28 -21.54
N LYS A 583 -26.60 8.39 -21.68
CA LYS A 583 -27.36 7.75 -22.78
C LYS A 583 -26.86 8.15 -24.17
N ASP A 584 -26.47 9.42 -24.33
CA ASP A 584 -26.00 9.97 -25.60
C ASP A 584 -24.50 9.69 -25.83
N HIS A 585 -23.84 8.96 -24.92
CA HIS A 585 -22.40 8.77 -24.91
C HIS A 585 -22.05 7.26 -24.83
N PRO A 586 -22.09 6.53 -25.96
CA PRO A 586 -22.02 5.06 -25.99
C PRO A 586 -20.87 4.46 -25.19
N ASN A 587 -19.66 5.04 -25.29
CA ASN A 587 -18.49 4.56 -24.54
C ASN A 587 -18.65 4.72 -23.01
N LYS A 588 -19.21 5.83 -22.55
CA LYS A 588 -19.44 6.07 -21.11
C LYS A 588 -20.59 5.21 -20.59
N LEU A 589 -21.66 5.07 -21.37
CA LEU A 589 -22.77 4.18 -21.07
C LEU A 589 -22.27 2.74 -20.90
N TRP A 590 -21.45 2.26 -21.84
CA TRP A 590 -20.93 0.90 -21.80
C TRP A 590 -19.96 0.65 -20.64
N ASN A 591 -19.16 1.65 -20.28
CA ASN A 591 -18.32 1.59 -19.08
C ASN A 591 -19.17 1.53 -17.80
N SER A 592 -20.27 2.30 -17.74
CA SER A 592 -21.20 2.29 -16.62
C SER A 592 -21.89 0.93 -16.49
N ILE A 593 -22.36 0.36 -17.61
CA ILE A 593 -22.98 -0.97 -17.65
C ILE A 593 -22.00 -2.06 -17.18
N LYS A 594 -20.77 -2.08 -17.71
CA LYS A 594 -19.73 -3.04 -17.29
C LYS A 594 -19.43 -2.95 -15.79
N ARG A 595 -19.36 -1.73 -15.26
CA ARG A 595 -19.16 -1.46 -13.83
C ARG A 595 -20.32 -2.00 -12.99
N ILE A 596 -21.56 -1.76 -13.41
CA ILE A 596 -22.77 -2.16 -12.68
C ILE A 596 -22.95 -3.70 -12.72
N SER A 597 -22.69 -4.32 -13.86
CA SER A 597 -22.85 -5.76 -14.08
C SER A 597 -21.69 -6.61 -13.57
N ASN A 598 -20.68 -6.00 -12.93
CA ASN A 598 -19.41 -6.64 -12.55
C ASN A 598 -18.81 -7.48 -13.69
N HIS A 599 -19.08 -7.12 -14.94
CA HIS A 599 -18.39 -7.72 -16.08
C HIS A 599 -16.95 -7.22 -16.00
N GLY A 600 -16.09 -8.09 -15.48
CA GLY A 600 -14.67 -7.85 -15.43
C GLY A 600 -14.23 -7.38 -16.82
N VAL A 601 -13.46 -6.30 -16.85
CA VAL A 601 -12.70 -5.98 -18.06
C VAL A 601 -11.74 -7.14 -18.22
N THR A 602 -12.10 -8.14 -19.02
CA THR A 602 -11.13 -8.99 -19.68
C THR A 602 -10.24 -8.01 -20.42
N LYS A 603 -9.09 -7.72 -19.82
CA LYS A 603 -8.06 -6.97 -20.53
C LYS A 603 -7.75 -7.85 -21.71
N ASN A 604 -8.25 -7.49 -22.88
CA ASN A 604 -7.75 -8.04 -24.11
C ASN A 604 -6.23 -7.90 -24.00
N LYS A 605 -5.54 -9.03 -24.00
CA LYS A 605 -4.10 -8.99 -24.04
C LYS A 605 -3.79 -8.27 -25.35
N THR A 606 -3.33 -7.02 -25.32
CA THR A 606 -2.73 -6.39 -26.50
C THR A 606 -1.42 -7.10 -26.79
N HIS A 607 -1.55 -8.31 -27.32
CA HIS A 607 -0.43 -9.06 -27.85
C HIS A 607 0.18 -8.27 -29.01
N ASN A 608 -0.61 -7.52 -29.79
CA ASN A 608 -0.15 -6.94 -31.05
C ASN A 608 0.84 -5.77 -30.92
N LEU A 609 0.85 -5.00 -29.83
CA LEU A 609 1.83 -3.92 -29.62
C LEU A 609 3.15 -4.42 -29.00
N CYS A 610 3.17 -5.63 -28.42
CA CYS A 610 4.36 -6.25 -27.82
C CYS A 610 5.14 -7.17 -28.79
N LEU A 611 4.68 -7.36 -30.03
CA LEU A 611 5.32 -8.28 -30.98
C LEU A 611 6.58 -7.69 -31.64
N LYS A 612 6.83 -6.38 -31.52
CA LYS A 612 8.06 -5.75 -32.04
C LYS A 612 9.03 -5.47 -30.91
N GLY A 613 10.27 -5.93 -31.08
CA GLY A 613 11.28 -6.08 -30.03
C GLY A 613 11.78 -4.79 -29.37
N ASN A 614 11.44 -3.58 -29.87
CA ASN A 614 11.86 -2.31 -29.27
C ASN A 614 10.70 -1.27 -29.22
N GLU A 615 10.81 -0.27 -28.33
CA GLU A 615 9.79 0.78 -28.11
C GLU A 615 9.66 1.78 -29.28
N ILE A 616 10.74 2.02 -30.02
CA ILE A 616 10.80 2.92 -31.18
C ILE A 616 10.07 2.30 -32.37
N ASP A 617 10.26 1.01 -32.65
CA ASP A 617 9.60 0.28 -33.74
C ASP A 617 8.09 0.20 -33.53
N ALA A 618 7.65 0.14 -32.26
CA ALA A 618 6.24 0.20 -31.91
C ALA A 618 5.65 1.59 -32.16
N LEU A 619 6.39 2.66 -31.85
CA LEU A 619 6.00 4.04 -32.14
C LEU A 619 5.99 4.33 -33.64
N ASP A 620 7.02 3.89 -34.37
CA ASP A 620 7.10 4.02 -35.83
C ASP A 620 6.00 3.23 -36.53
N PHE A 621 5.64 2.06 -36.00
CA PHE A 621 4.47 1.33 -36.49
C PHE A 621 3.18 2.12 -36.25
N CYS A 622 2.99 2.71 -35.06
CA CYS A 622 1.83 3.56 -34.80
C CYS A 622 1.81 4.77 -35.73
N ASN A 623 2.94 5.46 -35.89
CA ASN A 623 3.08 6.61 -36.79
C ASN A 623 2.74 6.21 -38.23
N LYS A 624 3.33 5.12 -38.76
CA LYS A 624 3.02 4.59 -40.10
C LYS A 624 1.58 4.11 -40.21
N PHE A 625 0.97 3.61 -39.15
CA PHE A 625 -0.42 3.20 -39.16
C PHE A 625 -1.32 4.44 -39.27
N PHE A 626 -1.19 5.41 -38.36
CA PHE A 626 -2.06 6.58 -38.31
C PHE A 626 -1.80 7.57 -39.45
N SER A 627 -0.59 7.67 -39.98
CA SER A 627 -0.30 8.50 -41.16
C SER A 627 -0.92 7.94 -42.44
N ASN A 628 -1.09 6.61 -42.52
CA ASN A 628 -1.60 5.94 -43.73
C ASN A 628 -3.02 5.40 -43.58
N VAL A 629 -3.65 5.48 -42.40
CA VAL A 629 -5.00 4.92 -42.19
C VAL A 629 -6.02 5.60 -43.09
N GLY A 630 -5.92 6.92 -43.27
CA GLY A 630 -6.79 7.68 -44.18
C GLY A 630 -6.66 7.18 -45.62
N GLN A 631 -5.43 7.06 -46.12
CA GLN A 631 -5.17 6.55 -47.47
C GLN A 631 -5.69 5.12 -47.65
N ARG A 632 -5.41 4.20 -46.71
CA ARG A 632 -5.89 2.81 -46.80
C ARG A 632 -7.41 2.71 -46.80
N HIS A 633 -8.09 3.52 -45.99
CA HIS A 633 -9.55 3.57 -45.98
C HIS A 633 -10.09 4.14 -47.29
N ALA A 634 -9.48 5.20 -47.82
CA ALA A 634 -9.83 5.76 -49.12
C ALA A 634 -9.66 4.70 -50.23
N ASP A 635 -8.53 4.00 -50.29
CA ASP A 635 -8.25 2.95 -51.27
C ASP A 635 -9.26 1.79 -51.15
N GLN A 636 -9.62 1.37 -49.92
CA GLN A 636 -10.64 0.34 -49.70
C GLN A 636 -12.02 0.76 -50.18
N ILE A 637 -12.39 2.03 -49.98
CA ILE A 637 -13.64 2.59 -50.47
C ILE A 637 -13.63 2.62 -52.01
N LEU A 638 -12.55 3.12 -52.62
CA LEU A 638 -12.36 3.13 -54.08
C LEU A 638 -12.42 1.73 -54.68
N MET A 639 -11.77 0.74 -54.04
CA MET A 639 -11.84 -0.67 -54.45
C MET A 639 -13.26 -1.22 -54.36
N LYS A 640 -14.00 -0.95 -53.29
CA LYS A 640 -15.39 -1.40 -53.12
C LYS A 640 -16.35 -0.76 -54.11
N LEU A 641 -16.14 0.51 -54.44
CA LEU A 641 -16.94 1.24 -55.41
C LEU A 641 -16.54 0.94 -56.86
N HIS A 642 -15.43 0.22 -57.08
CA HIS A 642 -14.82 -0.02 -58.39
C HIS A 642 -14.58 1.28 -59.18
N GLU A 643 -14.22 2.34 -58.46
CA GLU A 643 -14.06 3.68 -59.02
C GLU A 643 -12.72 4.29 -58.62
N THR A 644 -12.21 5.20 -59.43
CA THR A 644 -11.02 5.98 -59.12
C THR A 644 -11.39 7.30 -58.47
N GLN A 645 -10.45 7.90 -57.74
CA GLN A 645 -10.64 9.23 -57.13
C GLN A 645 -11.05 10.28 -58.18
N ASN A 646 -10.48 10.21 -59.39
CA ASN A 646 -10.83 11.09 -60.51
C ASN A 646 -12.25 10.85 -61.04
N SER A 647 -12.72 9.60 -61.05
CA SER A 647 -14.10 9.25 -61.43
C SER A 647 -15.11 9.77 -60.40
N LEU A 648 -14.80 9.68 -59.11
CA LEU A 648 -15.65 10.27 -58.06
C LEU A 648 -15.63 11.80 -58.10
N ALA A 649 -14.46 12.39 -58.29
CA ALA A 649 -14.32 13.84 -58.40
C ALA A 649 -15.07 14.42 -59.61
N SER A 650 -15.09 13.71 -60.75
CA SER A 650 -15.85 14.15 -61.94
C SER A 650 -17.37 14.04 -61.78
N LYS A 651 -17.85 13.21 -60.84
CA LYS A 651 -19.27 13.11 -60.48
C LYS A 651 -19.73 14.24 -59.55
N ILE A 652 -18.79 14.91 -58.88
CA ILE A 652 -19.09 16.10 -58.08
C ILE A 652 -19.28 17.25 -59.07
N LYS A 653 -20.54 17.59 -59.36
CA LYS A 653 -20.88 18.86 -60.02
C LYS A 653 -20.58 19.99 -59.03
N VAL A 654 -19.38 20.55 -59.09
CA VAL A 654 -19.09 21.82 -58.42
C VAL A 654 -19.82 22.89 -59.21
N SER A 655 -20.94 23.37 -58.68
CA SER A 655 -21.65 24.53 -59.23
C SER A 655 -20.74 25.76 -59.17
N ASP A 656 -20.39 26.33 -60.33
CA ASP A 656 -19.86 27.69 -60.57
C ASP A 656 -18.85 28.29 -59.57
N SER A 657 -18.04 27.47 -58.88
CA SER A 657 -16.92 27.98 -58.09
C SER A 657 -15.72 28.25 -59.00
N PRO A 658 -15.08 29.43 -58.94
CA PRO A 658 -13.95 29.73 -59.81
C PRO A 658 -12.80 28.74 -59.58
N LEU A 659 -12.39 28.05 -60.65
CA LEU A 659 -11.21 27.19 -60.66
C LEU A 659 -10.00 28.00 -60.15
N HIS A 660 -9.32 27.48 -59.14
CA HIS A 660 -8.16 28.10 -58.46
C HIS A 660 -8.44 29.29 -57.54
N SER A 661 -9.69 29.51 -57.12
CA SER A 661 -10.00 30.46 -56.04
C SER A 661 -10.23 29.73 -54.72
N PHE A 662 -9.56 30.18 -53.67
CA PHE A 662 -9.86 29.82 -52.28
C PHE A 662 -9.93 31.13 -51.51
N PHE A 663 -11.10 31.41 -50.95
CA PHE A 663 -11.32 32.61 -50.14
C PHE A 663 -11.53 32.20 -48.70
N MET A 664 -10.65 32.66 -47.81
CA MET A 664 -10.93 32.61 -46.38
C MET A 664 -11.68 33.88 -46.02
N HIS A 665 -12.91 33.72 -45.53
CA HIS A 665 -13.63 34.84 -44.98
C HIS A 665 -12.85 35.41 -43.79
N PRO A 666 -12.72 36.74 -43.69
CA PRO A 666 -12.13 37.35 -42.50
C PRO A 666 -12.99 36.98 -41.29
N THR A 667 -12.34 36.39 -40.30
CA THR A 667 -12.94 36.03 -39.02
C THR A 667 -13.26 37.30 -38.24
N ASN A 668 -14.40 37.33 -37.56
CA ASN A 668 -14.74 38.40 -36.62
C ASN A 668 -14.77 37.89 -35.17
N THR A 669 -14.96 38.81 -34.23
CA THR A 669 -14.99 38.50 -32.80
C THR A 669 -16.13 37.56 -32.42
N GLU A 670 -17.28 37.66 -33.08
CA GLU A 670 -18.45 36.79 -32.87
C GLU A 670 -18.16 35.35 -33.30
N ASP A 671 -17.45 35.15 -34.41
CA ASP A 671 -17.01 33.84 -34.87
C ASP A 671 -16.08 33.17 -33.84
N VAL A 672 -15.09 33.92 -33.35
CA VAL A 672 -14.13 33.43 -32.32
C VAL A 672 -14.86 33.09 -31.02
N GLU A 673 -15.78 33.95 -30.59
CA GLU A 673 -16.58 33.72 -29.37
C GLU A 673 -17.41 32.45 -29.48
N ASN A 674 -18.09 32.25 -30.62
CA ASN A 674 -18.88 31.06 -30.90
C ASN A 674 -18.02 29.79 -30.90
N LEU A 675 -16.82 29.84 -31.47
CA LEU A 675 -15.86 28.73 -31.43
C LEU A 675 -15.44 28.38 -30.00
N ILE A 676 -15.15 29.38 -29.16
CA ILE A 676 -14.81 29.17 -27.74
C ILE A 676 -15.97 28.48 -27.00
N LEU A 677 -17.22 28.88 -27.25
CA LEU A 677 -18.39 28.30 -26.60
C LEU A 677 -18.62 26.83 -27.00
N GLN A 678 -18.29 26.46 -28.24
CA GLN A 678 -18.42 25.09 -28.75
C GLN A 678 -17.35 24.13 -28.19
N LEU A 679 -16.27 24.63 -27.58
CA LEU A 679 -15.23 23.78 -26.98
C LEU A 679 -15.81 22.85 -25.90
N LYS A 680 -15.39 21.58 -25.88
CA LYS A 680 -15.81 20.64 -24.82
C LYS A 680 -15.08 20.93 -23.51
N ASP A 681 -15.82 21.14 -22.41
CA ASP A 681 -15.25 21.52 -21.11
C ASP A 681 -14.25 20.51 -20.54
N ASN A 682 -14.49 19.21 -20.79
CA ASN A 682 -13.73 18.10 -20.21
C ASN A 682 -12.64 17.55 -21.16
N SER A 683 -12.32 18.27 -22.24
CA SER A 683 -11.19 17.91 -23.09
C SER A 683 -9.86 18.16 -22.35
N ALA A 684 -8.83 17.40 -22.74
CA ALA A 684 -7.48 17.69 -22.28
C ALA A 684 -7.05 19.09 -22.75
N PRO A 685 -6.29 19.84 -21.93
CA PRO A 685 -5.71 21.11 -22.37
C PRO A 685 -4.73 20.87 -23.52
N GLY A 686 -4.50 21.92 -24.31
CA GLY A 686 -3.54 21.89 -25.41
C GLY A 686 -2.09 21.97 -24.93
N LEU A 687 -1.19 22.34 -25.84
CA LEU A 687 0.21 22.63 -25.52
C LEU A 687 0.35 23.78 -24.51
N ASP A 688 -0.68 24.61 -24.40
CA ASP A 688 -0.80 25.73 -23.49
C ASP A 688 -1.02 25.35 -22.02
N GLY A 689 -1.48 24.13 -21.73
CA GLY A 689 -1.90 23.73 -20.39
C GLY A 689 -3.18 24.41 -19.89
N ILE A 690 -3.85 25.24 -20.70
CA ILE A 690 -5.06 25.97 -20.33
C ILE A 690 -6.29 25.12 -20.66
N LYS A 691 -7.17 24.95 -19.67
CA LYS A 691 -8.40 24.15 -19.86
C LYS A 691 -9.45 24.98 -20.61
N ASN A 692 -10.21 24.33 -21.49
CA ASN A 692 -11.34 24.96 -22.20
C ASN A 692 -12.33 25.68 -21.27
N ARG A 693 -12.57 25.14 -20.07
CA ARG A 693 -13.42 25.80 -19.06
C ARG A 693 -12.89 27.18 -18.62
N MET A 694 -11.57 27.34 -18.53
CA MET A 694 -10.92 28.62 -18.25
C MET A 694 -11.12 29.58 -19.42
N VAL A 695 -10.80 29.15 -20.64
CA VAL A 695 -10.97 29.95 -21.88
C VAL A 695 -12.40 30.48 -21.99
N LYS A 696 -13.41 29.64 -21.71
CA LYS A 696 -14.82 30.07 -21.68
C LYS A 696 -15.15 31.11 -20.60
N HIS A 697 -14.50 31.05 -19.44
CA HIS A 697 -14.74 32.00 -18.34
C HIS A 697 -14.18 33.40 -18.63
N ILE A 698 -13.10 33.47 -19.41
CA ILE A 698 -12.40 34.72 -19.74
C ILE A 698 -12.67 35.20 -21.16
N LYS A 699 -13.55 34.52 -21.92
CA LYS A 699 -13.78 34.73 -23.36
C LYS A 699 -13.91 36.22 -23.73
N ASN A 700 -14.67 37.00 -22.95
CA ASN A 700 -14.95 38.40 -23.23
C ASN A 700 -13.69 39.29 -23.23
N HIS A 701 -12.59 38.85 -22.60
CA HIS A 701 -11.35 39.62 -22.48
C HIS A 701 -10.23 39.11 -23.40
N ILE A 702 -10.46 37.99 -24.10
CA ILE A 702 -9.45 37.38 -24.98
C ILE A 702 -9.91 37.27 -26.43
N VAL A 703 -11.19 37.49 -26.73
CA VAL A 703 -11.74 37.38 -28.10
C VAL A 703 -11.12 38.43 -29.03
N GLU A 704 -10.96 39.67 -28.57
CA GLU A 704 -10.37 40.75 -29.37
C GLU A 704 -8.91 40.43 -29.79
N PRO A 705 -7.97 40.13 -28.86
CA PRO A 705 -6.59 39.79 -29.23
C PRO A 705 -6.44 38.45 -29.97
N LEU A 706 -7.49 37.61 -30.05
CA LEU A 706 -7.50 36.38 -30.84
C LEU A 706 -8.05 36.57 -32.27
N THR A 707 -8.70 37.70 -32.54
CA THR A 707 -9.36 37.98 -33.83
C THR A 707 -8.45 38.79 -34.76
N THR A 708 -7.67 39.70 -34.19
CA THR A 708 -6.62 40.51 -34.86
C THR A 708 -5.36 39.71 -35.07
#